data_AF-A0A2R3ZA01-F1
#
_entry.id   AF-A0A2R3ZA01-F1
#
_cell.length_a   1.000
_cell.length_b   1.000
_cell.length_c   1.000
_cell.angle_alpha   90.00
_cell.angle_beta   90.00
_cell.angle_gamma   90.00
#
_symmetry.space_group_name_H-M   'P 1'
#
loop_
_entity.id
_entity.type
_entity.pdbx_description
1 polymer ?
#
loop_
_entity_poly.entity_id
_entity_poly.type
_entity_poly.pdbx_seq_one_letter_code
_entity_poly.pdbx_strand_id
1 'polypeptide(L)'
;MIVKNKKINNKKYFVNFFNFISFLFNITILRISSKEMKIYKTFITTSLMTSWFLLLFNRFRSKRNNGMYLLFLSLLSPSLTYCQKTQESQVVNYKELPNPIHPPSDLWKKRNQNFISWGSTYERYKKEAPPSIGKAQKRIHLKGWKGEKLNAQFLVSTYKKPLNLSIDISDLKSSSTAYTIKNDLIETNFVRYVITDELNHDGKGGCGPRNAHDFDSTLVADPLDNITEVLPVPLHTTRPVWLKINIPPFAPAGTYKGFVKIKDHDRILKELIIYLKVINRTLPASKEWKFHLDLWQNPYAAARYYQVDPWSKAHFSVMKKDLKHYVEAGGKSITASIINKPWNGQTYDAYHSMVKWTLKKNGSWKFDFTTFDKWVTFMTDLGITKQINCYSMVPWSYSFDYFDEATNTVKTIKTQPGDPTYNRMWKSMLISFADHLEKKGWFEKTFIAMDERPKEVMLSTIALINSTGKNFNISFAGEKHAEIMNEIKDYCFPIDNPFSPETIINRKKKGFTTTFYTSCSQSFPNSFTFSDPGETEYYGWYAASHNLDGYLRWAYASWVAQPLLDSRYKTWAAGDTYLIYPDGRSSIRFEKLLEGIQYYEKIRVLKKELRKNTASWNKLEKVLEENKSAKNRQTLREQLIESKEIINSL
;
A
#
# COMPACT_ATOMS: atom_id res chain seq x y z
N MET A 1 35.68 -38.75 54.76
CA MET A 1 36.63 -38.17 55.74
C MET A 1 36.81 -36.68 55.49
N ILE A 2 36.28 -35.85 56.41
CA ILE A 2 36.77 -34.58 56.95
C ILE A 2 37.67 -33.64 56.09
N VAL A 3 37.06 -32.53 55.64
CA VAL A 3 37.43 -31.09 55.75
C VAL A 3 38.91 -30.64 55.88
N LYS A 4 39.35 -29.69 55.02
CA LYS A 4 39.83 -28.34 55.43
C LYS A 4 39.93 -27.27 54.33
N ASN A 5 39.47 -26.08 54.74
CA ASN A 5 39.39 -24.75 54.13
C ASN A 5 40.67 -24.16 53.47
N LYS A 6 40.46 -23.31 52.45
CA LYS A 6 41.24 -22.06 52.25
C LYS A 6 40.35 -20.93 51.67
N LYS A 7 40.28 -19.81 52.39
CA LYS A 7 39.65 -18.53 51.99
C LYS A 7 40.51 -17.83 50.92
N ILE A 8 39.89 -17.30 49.86
CA ILE A 8 40.52 -16.37 48.90
C ILE A 8 39.83 -15.00 48.99
N ASN A 9 40.64 -13.95 48.87
CA ASN A 9 40.40 -12.58 49.32
C ASN A 9 39.88 -11.69 48.16
N ASN A 10 38.61 -11.26 48.20
CA ASN A 10 37.92 -10.55 47.09
C ASN A 10 38.19 -9.04 46.96
N LYS A 11 39.22 -8.48 47.63
CA LYS A 11 39.49 -7.02 47.59
C LYS A 11 40.30 -6.52 46.40
N LYS A 12 41.03 -7.39 45.67
CA LYS A 12 41.96 -6.94 44.61
C LYS A 12 41.34 -6.79 43.21
N TYR A 13 40.24 -7.48 42.92
CA TYR A 13 39.56 -7.40 41.62
C TYR A 13 38.63 -6.18 41.48
N PHE A 14 38.13 -5.63 42.59
CA PHE A 14 37.23 -4.47 42.57
C PHE A 14 37.94 -3.14 42.24
N VAL A 15 39.23 -3.01 42.61
CA VAL A 15 40.02 -1.79 42.38
C VAL A 15 40.41 -1.66 40.90
N ASN A 16 40.67 -2.76 40.21
CA ASN A 16 41.02 -2.73 38.78
C ASN A 16 39.81 -2.44 37.88
N PHE A 17 38.59 -2.82 38.28
CA PHE A 17 37.37 -2.52 37.53
C PHE A 17 36.98 -1.03 37.62
N PHE A 18 37.15 -0.41 38.79
CA PHE A 18 36.88 1.02 38.97
C PHE A 18 37.86 1.92 38.20
N ASN A 19 39.14 1.56 38.15
CA ASN A 19 40.15 2.31 37.39
C ASN A 19 39.91 2.22 35.86
N PHE A 20 39.42 1.08 35.37
CA PHE A 20 39.06 0.90 33.96
C PHE A 20 37.83 1.74 33.55
N ILE A 21 36.80 1.80 34.41
CA ILE A 21 35.62 2.63 34.19
C ILE A 21 35.97 4.13 34.24
N SER A 22 36.86 4.55 35.15
CA SER A 22 37.29 5.95 35.24
C SER A 22 38.11 6.40 34.02
N PHE A 23 38.88 5.48 33.41
CA PHE A 23 39.62 5.75 32.18
C PHE A 23 38.69 5.91 30.96
N LEU A 24 37.68 5.06 30.83
CA LEU A 24 36.63 5.18 29.79
C LEU A 24 35.79 6.45 29.95
N PHE A 25 35.53 6.87 31.19
CA PHE A 25 34.81 8.11 31.49
C PHE A 25 35.59 9.37 31.05
N ASN A 26 36.91 9.41 31.28
CA ASN A 26 37.75 10.54 30.88
C ASN A 26 37.88 10.69 29.35
N ILE A 27 37.85 9.59 28.60
CA ILE A 27 37.89 9.62 27.12
C ILE A 27 36.57 10.12 26.53
N THR A 28 35.44 9.85 27.20
CA THR A 28 34.10 10.21 26.72
C THR A 28 33.76 11.69 26.96
N ILE A 29 34.34 12.32 27.99
CA ILE A 29 34.07 13.72 28.35
C ILE A 29 34.75 14.73 27.40
N LEU A 30 35.80 14.33 26.66
CA LEU A 30 36.52 15.24 25.73
C LEU A 30 35.87 15.41 24.35
N ARG A 31 34.70 14.80 24.08
CA ARG A 31 34.09 14.80 22.72
C ARG A 31 32.62 15.19 22.62
N ILE A 32 32.05 15.86 23.62
CA ILE A 32 30.61 16.16 23.64
C ILE A 32 30.35 17.68 23.65
N SER A 33 29.53 18.15 22.69
CA SER A 33 29.13 19.56 22.58
C SER A 33 28.15 19.98 23.68
N SER A 34 28.13 21.27 24.04
CA SER A 34 27.45 21.83 25.21
C SER A 34 25.92 21.64 25.28
N LYS A 35 25.26 21.14 24.22
CA LYS A 35 23.81 20.86 24.20
C LYS A 35 23.42 19.50 24.76
N GLU A 36 24.31 18.50 24.79
CA GLU A 36 24.00 17.14 25.27
C GLU A 36 24.12 16.99 26.80
N MET A 37 24.65 18.00 27.48
CA MET A 37 24.94 17.99 28.92
C MET A 37 23.68 17.98 29.81
N LYS A 38 22.53 18.49 29.35
CA LYS A 38 21.29 18.58 30.15
C LYS A 38 20.58 17.23 30.31
N ILE A 39 20.67 16.36 29.31
CA ILE A 39 20.00 15.05 29.32
C ILE A 39 20.75 14.07 30.22
N TYR A 40 22.10 14.07 30.15
CA TYR A 40 22.94 13.23 31.00
C TYR A 40 22.91 13.64 32.49
N LYS A 41 22.83 14.93 32.81
CA LYS A 41 22.69 15.39 34.22
C LYS A 41 21.45 14.81 34.90
N THR A 42 20.33 14.75 34.19
CA THR A 42 19.06 14.26 34.72
C THR A 42 19.09 12.75 34.98
N PHE A 43 19.76 11.99 34.11
CA PHE A 43 19.89 10.53 34.22
C PHE A 43 20.87 10.11 35.33
N ILE A 44 21.93 10.90 35.54
CA ILE A 44 22.92 10.65 36.60
C ILE A 44 22.32 10.95 37.98
N THR A 45 21.50 12.00 38.12
CA THR A 45 20.84 12.33 39.39
C THR A 45 19.84 11.26 39.83
N THR A 46 19.07 10.66 38.92
CA THR A 46 18.11 9.59 39.26
C THR A 46 18.79 8.28 39.61
N SER A 47 19.89 7.91 38.95
CA SER A 47 20.65 6.68 39.23
C SER A 47 21.44 6.75 40.55
N LEU A 48 21.97 7.93 40.89
CA LEU A 48 22.62 8.16 42.18
C LEU A 48 21.60 8.14 43.33
N MET A 49 20.40 8.72 43.15
CA MET A 49 19.35 8.67 44.17
C MET A 49 18.86 7.24 44.44
N THR A 50 18.63 6.43 43.41
CA THR A 50 18.18 5.04 43.59
C THR A 50 19.26 4.17 44.26
N SER A 51 20.53 4.38 43.94
CA SER A 51 21.65 3.69 44.60
C SER A 51 21.82 4.10 46.07
N TRP A 52 21.57 5.37 46.39
CA TRP A 52 21.62 5.88 47.78
C TRP A 52 20.44 5.34 48.62
N PHE A 53 19.26 5.22 48.03
CA PHE A 53 18.07 4.63 48.68
C PHE A 53 18.25 3.13 48.97
N LEU A 54 18.87 2.38 48.07
CA LEU A 54 19.19 0.95 48.28
C LEU A 54 20.21 0.73 49.41
N LEU A 55 21.18 1.65 49.55
CA LEU A 55 22.15 1.64 50.66
C LEU A 55 21.50 1.95 52.01
N LEU A 56 20.54 2.89 52.05
CA LEU A 56 19.74 3.17 53.24
C LEU A 56 18.84 1.98 53.61
N PHE A 57 18.24 1.30 52.63
CA PHE A 57 17.38 0.14 52.86
C PHE A 57 18.13 -1.05 53.48
N ASN A 58 19.39 -1.27 53.07
CA ASN A 58 20.24 -2.31 53.65
C ASN A 58 20.75 -1.96 55.07
N ARG A 59 20.79 -0.68 55.43
CA ARG A 59 21.23 -0.24 56.77
C ARG A 59 20.13 -0.33 57.83
N PHE A 60 18.85 -0.38 57.45
CA PHE A 60 17.70 -0.45 58.35
C PHE A 60 17.13 -1.87 58.58
N ARG A 61 17.75 -2.91 58.01
CA ARG A 61 17.33 -4.33 58.20
C ARG A 61 17.70 -4.91 59.59
N SER A 62 18.10 -4.07 60.53
CA SER A 62 18.46 -4.43 61.90
C SER A 62 17.66 -3.56 62.88
N LYS A 63 16.38 -3.91 63.08
CA LYS A 63 15.63 -3.84 64.35
C LYS A 63 14.14 -4.07 64.05
N ARG A 64 13.56 -5.03 64.77
CA ARG A 64 12.14 -5.43 64.73
C ARG A 64 11.24 -4.25 65.09
N ASN A 65 10.25 -3.94 64.24
CA ASN A 65 8.93 -3.42 64.66
C ASN A 65 7.94 -3.47 63.49
N ASN A 66 6.90 -4.30 63.63
CA ASN A 66 5.91 -4.61 62.59
C ASN A 66 4.73 -3.61 62.50
N GLY A 67 4.84 -2.40 63.06
CA GLY A 67 3.76 -1.41 63.08
C GLY A 67 3.80 -0.36 61.95
N MET A 68 4.84 -0.33 61.14
CA MET A 68 5.10 0.77 60.18
C MET A 68 5.10 0.33 58.70
N TYR A 69 4.61 -0.89 58.44
CA TYR A 69 4.59 -1.50 57.09
C TYR A 69 3.37 -1.10 56.25
N LEU A 70 2.28 -0.63 56.87
CA LEU A 70 1.04 -0.26 56.18
C LEU A 70 0.94 1.23 55.80
N LEU A 71 1.85 2.07 56.27
CA LEU A 71 1.89 3.52 55.96
C LEU A 71 2.97 3.91 54.93
N PHE A 72 3.83 2.97 54.51
CA PHE A 72 4.85 3.18 53.47
C PHE A 72 4.47 2.62 52.08
N LEU A 73 3.38 1.84 52.00
CA LEU A 73 2.82 1.32 50.74
C LEU A 73 1.85 2.30 50.06
N SER A 74 1.47 3.42 50.70
CA SER A 74 0.60 4.45 50.13
C SER A 74 1.34 5.66 49.52
N LEU A 75 2.68 5.68 49.58
CA LEU A 75 3.52 6.79 49.08
C LEU A 75 4.48 6.39 47.94
N LEU A 76 4.32 5.18 47.38
CA LEU A 76 5.03 4.68 46.18
C LEU A 76 4.12 4.56 44.96
N SER A 77 3.18 5.49 44.81
CA SER A 77 2.31 5.61 43.63
C SER A 77 2.24 7.10 43.25
N PRO A 78 3.23 7.60 42.50
CA PRO A 78 3.01 7.73 41.05
C PRO A 78 4.30 7.57 40.24
N SER A 79 4.66 6.33 39.86
CA SER A 79 5.67 6.09 38.81
C SER A 79 5.53 4.72 38.14
N LEU A 80 4.30 4.19 38.12
CA LEU A 80 3.89 3.03 37.32
C LEU A 80 2.69 3.36 36.44
N THR A 81 2.60 4.61 36.00
CA THR A 81 2.05 4.93 34.68
C THR A 81 3.24 5.13 33.78
N TYR A 82 3.86 4.02 33.36
CA TYR A 82 4.45 4.02 32.02
C TYR A 82 3.24 4.26 31.12
N CYS A 83 3.04 5.53 30.79
CA CYS A 83 2.11 5.95 29.79
C CYS A 83 2.49 5.13 28.56
N GLN A 84 1.74 4.06 28.27
CA GLN A 84 1.50 3.64 26.90
C GLN A 84 0.79 4.82 26.22
N LYS A 85 1.55 5.88 25.96
CA LYS A 85 1.34 6.67 24.77
C LYS A 85 1.82 5.75 23.65
N THR A 86 0.97 4.80 23.27
CA THR A 86 0.81 4.45 21.86
C THR A 86 0.33 5.72 21.19
N GLN A 87 1.26 6.67 21.00
CA GLN A 87 1.00 7.83 20.18
C GLN A 87 1.04 7.28 18.76
N GLU A 88 -0.12 6.84 18.28
CA GLU A 88 -0.42 6.69 16.85
C GLU A 88 -0.23 8.08 16.21
N SER A 89 1.02 8.56 16.11
CA SER A 89 1.30 9.86 15.54
C SER A 89 1.24 9.72 14.03
N GLN A 90 0.03 9.84 13.49
CA GLN A 90 -0.20 10.10 12.08
C GLN A 90 0.76 11.22 11.64
N VAL A 91 1.44 11.04 10.52
CA VAL A 91 2.33 12.09 10.00
C VAL A 91 1.45 13.21 9.46
N VAL A 92 1.18 14.22 10.27
CA VAL A 92 0.28 15.33 9.91
C VAL A 92 0.91 16.20 8.82
N ASN A 93 2.22 16.38 8.84
CA ASN A 93 2.96 17.10 7.81
C ASN A 93 4.34 16.45 7.60
N TYR A 94 4.84 16.52 6.37
CA TYR A 94 6.19 16.06 6.02
C TYR A 94 6.81 17.00 4.98
N LYS A 95 8.13 17.06 4.94
CA LYS A 95 8.88 17.87 3.98
C LYS A 95 9.38 16.99 2.84
N GLU A 96 8.99 17.33 1.61
CA GLU A 96 9.52 16.69 0.39
C GLU A 96 11.04 16.87 0.28
N LEU A 97 11.72 15.95 -0.41
CA LEU A 97 13.15 16.10 -0.67
C LEU A 97 13.46 17.33 -1.54
N PRO A 98 14.69 17.86 -1.48
CA PRO A 98 15.14 18.90 -2.41
C PRO A 98 14.92 18.46 -3.86
N ASN A 99 14.55 19.40 -4.72
CA ASN A 99 14.39 19.09 -6.14
C ASN A 99 15.77 18.88 -6.77
N PRO A 100 16.04 17.73 -7.41
CA PRO A 100 17.28 17.53 -8.16
C PRO A 100 17.43 18.50 -9.34
N ILE A 101 16.31 19.02 -9.86
CA ILE A 101 16.29 19.98 -10.96
C ILE A 101 16.06 21.40 -10.40
N HIS A 102 16.96 22.33 -10.75
CA HIS A 102 16.79 23.74 -10.44
C HIS A 102 15.76 24.40 -11.38
N PRO A 103 14.80 25.19 -10.85
CA PRO A 103 13.83 25.89 -11.69
C PRO A 103 14.55 26.92 -12.58
N PRO A 104 14.49 26.80 -13.92
CA PRO A 104 15.13 27.76 -14.81
C PRO A 104 14.45 29.13 -14.67
N SER A 105 15.19 30.13 -14.21
CA SER A 105 14.63 31.43 -13.80
C SER A 105 13.87 32.15 -14.92
N ASP A 106 14.27 31.96 -16.18
CA ASP A 106 13.64 32.60 -17.34
C ASP A 106 12.23 32.12 -17.64
N LEU A 107 11.89 30.86 -17.29
CA LEU A 107 10.53 30.35 -17.47
C LEU A 107 9.53 31.05 -16.55
N TRP A 108 9.99 31.54 -15.40
CA TRP A 108 9.16 32.18 -14.39
C TRP A 108 9.04 33.70 -14.57
N LYS A 109 9.89 34.35 -15.37
CA LYS A 109 9.79 35.80 -15.63
C LYS A 109 8.58 36.21 -16.46
N LYS A 110 7.93 35.24 -17.14
CA LYS A 110 6.86 35.50 -18.12
C LYS A 110 5.52 35.97 -17.52
N ARG A 111 5.33 35.89 -16.20
CA ARG A 111 4.07 36.29 -15.54
C ARG A 111 4.33 37.19 -14.34
N ASN A 112 3.50 38.22 -14.20
CA ASN A 112 3.61 39.22 -13.14
C ASN A 112 2.75 38.92 -11.90
N GLN A 113 2.02 37.80 -11.88
CA GLN A 113 1.14 37.38 -10.78
C GLN A 113 1.11 35.85 -10.67
N ASN A 114 0.74 35.37 -9.47
CA ASN A 114 0.52 33.95 -9.23
C ASN A 114 -0.59 33.42 -10.15
N PHE A 115 -0.45 32.20 -10.63
CA PHE A 115 -1.36 31.58 -11.59
C PHE A 115 -2.19 30.49 -10.91
N ILE A 116 -3.51 30.54 -11.08
CA ILE A 116 -4.45 29.56 -10.55
C ILE A 116 -5.38 29.14 -11.68
N SER A 117 -5.49 27.83 -11.92
CA SER A 117 -6.26 27.28 -13.02
C SER A 117 -6.69 25.84 -12.73
N TRP A 118 -7.84 25.43 -13.25
CA TRP A 118 -8.07 24.01 -13.50
C TRP A 118 -7.00 23.48 -14.44
N GLY A 119 -6.57 22.24 -14.19
CA GLY A 119 -5.65 21.48 -15.00
C GLY A 119 -6.29 20.17 -15.46
N SER A 120 -5.46 19.19 -15.78
CA SER A 120 -5.88 17.86 -16.22
C SER A 120 -5.51 16.81 -15.17
N THR A 121 -6.38 15.84 -14.90
CA THR A 121 -6.05 14.63 -14.11
C THR A 121 -5.11 13.68 -14.84
N TYR A 122 -4.81 13.94 -16.12
CA TYR A 122 -3.84 13.19 -16.92
C TYR A 122 -2.46 13.83 -16.96
N GLU A 123 -2.20 14.87 -16.16
CA GLU A 123 -0.94 15.60 -16.16
C GLU A 123 -0.31 15.61 -14.76
N ARG A 124 0.98 15.25 -14.71
CA ARG A 124 1.82 15.40 -13.53
C ARG A 124 2.59 16.71 -13.67
N TYR A 125 2.04 17.78 -13.10
CA TYR A 125 2.69 19.09 -13.19
C TYR A 125 4.01 19.10 -12.43
N LYS A 126 5.11 19.39 -13.14
CA LYS A 126 6.45 19.53 -12.57
C LYS A 126 6.50 20.65 -11.53
N LYS A 127 7.26 20.44 -10.45
CA LYS A 127 7.37 21.43 -9.36
C LYS A 127 8.09 22.68 -9.82
N GLU A 128 9.14 22.50 -10.61
CA GLU A 128 10.12 23.50 -11.03
C GLU A 128 9.79 24.20 -12.36
N ALA A 129 8.67 23.85 -12.99
CA ALA A 129 8.22 24.46 -14.23
C ALA A 129 6.87 25.16 -14.08
N PRO A 130 6.65 26.27 -14.79
CA PRO A 130 5.31 26.82 -14.95
C PRO A 130 4.43 25.83 -15.73
N PRO A 131 3.12 25.78 -15.44
CA PRO A 131 2.20 24.88 -16.13
C PRO A 131 2.07 25.27 -17.60
N SER A 132 2.00 24.27 -18.48
CA SER A 132 1.79 24.43 -19.94
C SER A 132 0.33 24.81 -20.29
N ILE A 133 -0.28 25.68 -19.49
CA ILE A 133 -1.65 26.17 -19.67
C ILE A 133 -1.56 27.63 -20.12
N GLY A 134 -1.90 27.88 -21.39
CA GLY A 134 -1.89 29.23 -21.97
C GLY A 134 -2.80 30.19 -21.22
N LYS A 135 -4.13 29.92 -21.24
CA LYS A 135 -5.15 30.71 -20.54
C LYS A 135 -5.72 29.97 -19.35
N ALA A 136 -5.79 30.65 -18.20
CA ALA A 136 -6.36 30.10 -16.97
C ALA A 136 -7.80 29.63 -17.16
N GLN A 137 -8.05 28.37 -16.83
CA GLN A 137 -9.36 27.74 -16.85
C GLN A 137 -10.04 27.97 -15.49
N LYS A 138 -11.12 28.75 -15.49
CA LYS A 138 -11.86 29.12 -14.26
C LYS A 138 -13.00 28.17 -13.92
N ARG A 139 -13.36 27.28 -14.84
CA ARG A 139 -14.49 26.34 -14.71
C ARG A 139 -14.11 24.95 -15.19
N ILE A 140 -14.65 23.94 -14.54
CA ILE A 140 -14.56 22.55 -14.97
C ILE A 140 -15.97 21.97 -15.10
N HIS A 141 -16.16 21.08 -16.08
CA HIS A 141 -17.40 20.34 -16.29
C HIS A 141 -17.10 18.86 -16.09
N LEU A 142 -17.81 18.25 -15.15
CA LEU A 142 -17.69 16.85 -14.79
C LEU A 142 -19.02 16.15 -15.06
N LYS A 143 -18.97 14.86 -15.37
CA LYS A 143 -20.15 14.02 -15.58
C LYS A 143 -19.93 12.69 -14.87
N GLY A 144 -20.93 12.22 -14.14
CA GLY A 144 -20.86 10.92 -13.48
C GLY A 144 -22.22 10.34 -13.15
N TRP A 145 -22.25 9.03 -12.91
CA TRP A 145 -23.42 8.29 -12.44
C TRP A 145 -23.61 8.51 -10.93
N LYS A 146 -24.82 8.25 -10.43
CA LYS A 146 -25.07 8.19 -8.99
C LYS A 146 -24.20 7.10 -8.37
N GLY A 147 -23.56 7.36 -7.24
CA GLY A 147 -22.65 6.41 -6.59
C GLY A 147 -21.21 6.43 -7.11
N GLU A 148 -20.92 7.17 -8.19
CA GLU A 148 -19.58 7.26 -8.77
C GLU A 148 -18.67 8.23 -7.99
N LYS A 149 -17.39 7.91 -7.95
CA LYS A 149 -16.30 8.77 -7.48
C LYS A 149 -15.60 9.41 -8.67
N LEU A 150 -15.57 10.75 -8.70
CA LEU A 150 -14.95 11.52 -9.78
C LEU A 150 -13.70 12.25 -9.31
N ASN A 151 -12.76 12.43 -10.22
CA ASN A 151 -11.52 13.16 -10.00
C ASN A 151 -11.50 14.50 -10.76
N ALA A 152 -10.90 15.51 -10.15
CA ALA A 152 -10.51 16.75 -10.82
C ALA A 152 -9.17 17.25 -10.28
N GLN A 153 -8.43 18.05 -11.04
CA GLN A 153 -7.17 18.64 -10.60
C GLN A 153 -7.12 20.11 -10.96
N PHE A 154 -6.78 20.97 -10.00
CA PHE A 154 -6.38 22.35 -10.25
C PHE A 154 -4.96 22.57 -9.73
N LEU A 155 -4.38 23.72 -10.03
CA LEU A 155 -3.01 24.04 -9.63
C LEU A 155 -2.86 25.50 -9.27
N VAL A 156 -1.88 25.75 -8.40
CA VAL A 156 -1.40 27.06 -8.00
C VAL A 156 0.08 27.14 -8.32
N SER A 157 0.49 28.14 -9.10
CA SER A 157 1.90 28.41 -9.42
C SER A 157 2.29 29.80 -8.95
N THR A 158 3.39 29.90 -8.21
CA THR A 158 3.87 31.13 -7.59
C THR A 158 4.92 31.83 -8.45
N TYR A 159 4.72 33.12 -8.72
CA TYR A 159 5.58 33.92 -9.60
C TYR A 159 6.17 35.15 -8.91
N LYS A 160 5.41 35.78 -7.99
CA LYS A 160 5.87 36.99 -7.29
C LYS A 160 6.11 36.81 -5.81
N LYS A 161 5.27 36.02 -5.13
CA LYS A 161 5.37 35.79 -3.70
C LYS A 161 5.10 34.32 -3.36
N PRO A 162 5.78 33.77 -2.33
CA PRO A 162 5.37 32.51 -1.74
C PRO A 162 3.98 32.63 -1.12
N LEU A 163 3.33 31.49 -0.89
CA LEU A 163 1.99 31.40 -0.32
C LEU A 163 1.96 30.38 0.83
N ASN A 164 1.03 30.54 1.75
CA ASN A 164 0.60 29.48 2.68
C ASN A 164 -0.78 29.02 2.26
N LEU A 165 -0.81 28.00 1.41
CA LEU A 165 -1.99 27.57 0.67
C LEU A 165 -2.93 26.75 1.54
N SER A 166 -4.20 27.12 1.57
CA SER A 166 -5.29 26.31 2.12
C SER A 166 -6.51 26.36 1.19
N ILE A 167 -7.33 25.31 1.23
CA ILE A 167 -8.41 25.10 0.26
C ILE A 167 -9.74 24.91 1.02
N ASP A 168 -10.75 25.69 0.67
CA ASP A 168 -12.13 25.40 1.08
C ASP A 168 -12.96 24.98 -0.12
N ILE A 169 -13.92 24.09 0.10
CA ILE A 169 -14.85 23.64 -0.92
C ILE A 169 -16.30 23.87 -0.50
N SER A 170 -17.09 24.38 -1.45
CA SER A 170 -18.52 24.57 -1.23
C SER A 170 -19.28 23.26 -1.41
N ASP A 171 -20.47 23.23 -0.82
CA ASP A 171 -21.56 22.37 -1.25
C ASP A 171 -21.77 22.50 -2.78
N LEU A 172 -22.11 21.40 -3.47
CA LEU A 172 -22.58 21.44 -4.86
C LEU A 172 -24.10 21.50 -4.85
N LYS A 173 -24.67 22.64 -5.24
CA LYS A 173 -26.12 22.88 -5.22
C LYS A 173 -26.74 22.47 -6.55
N SER A 174 -27.84 21.72 -6.51
CA SER A 174 -28.60 21.38 -7.71
C SER A 174 -29.21 22.65 -8.34
N SER A 175 -29.21 22.73 -9.67
CA SER A 175 -29.88 23.81 -10.40
C SER A 175 -31.39 23.60 -10.55
N SER A 176 -31.89 22.39 -10.29
CA SER A 176 -33.28 21.99 -10.56
C SER A 176 -34.04 21.48 -9.35
N THR A 177 -33.36 21.24 -8.23
CA THR A 177 -33.97 20.74 -6.98
C THR A 177 -33.36 21.44 -5.77
N ALA A 178 -33.97 21.32 -4.59
CA ALA A 178 -33.37 21.78 -3.34
C ALA A 178 -32.21 20.89 -2.85
N TYR A 179 -31.97 19.74 -3.49
CA TYR A 179 -30.94 18.80 -3.07
C TYR A 179 -29.53 19.37 -3.29
N THR A 180 -28.63 19.01 -2.38
CA THR A 180 -27.25 19.48 -2.36
C THR A 180 -26.32 18.31 -2.07
N ILE A 181 -25.27 18.15 -2.87
CA ILE A 181 -24.16 17.25 -2.52
C ILE A 181 -23.27 18.01 -1.56
N LYS A 182 -23.15 17.49 -0.34
CA LYS A 182 -22.43 18.13 0.76
C LYS A 182 -20.93 18.13 0.52
N ASN A 183 -20.27 19.18 1.02
CA ASN A 183 -18.83 19.38 0.83
C ASN A 183 -17.95 18.32 1.50
N ASP A 184 -18.43 17.65 2.55
CA ASP A 184 -17.78 16.51 3.22
C ASP A 184 -17.63 15.27 2.32
N LEU A 185 -18.38 15.20 1.22
CA LEU A 185 -18.23 14.19 0.17
C LEU A 185 -17.18 14.58 -0.88
N ILE A 186 -16.49 15.71 -0.69
CA ILE A 186 -15.46 16.21 -1.59
C ILE A 186 -14.15 16.37 -0.83
N GLU A 187 -13.19 15.53 -1.16
CA GLU A 187 -11.88 15.54 -0.52
C GLU A 187 -10.89 16.38 -1.33
N THR A 188 -10.21 17.33 -0.69
CA THR A 188 -9.12 18.12 -1.26
C THR A 188 -7.78 17.55 -0.84
N ASN A 189 -6.92 17.25 -1.81
CA ASN A 189 -5.63 16.61 -1.57
C ASN A 189 -4.53 17.48 -2.18
N PHE A 190 -3.55 17.90 -1.38
CA PHE A 190 -2.33 18.45 -1.97
C PHE A 190 -1.62 17.34 -2.75
N VAL A 191 -1.36 17.57 -4.03
CA VAL A 191 -0.55 16.64 -4.81
C VAL A 191 0.91 16.91 -4.46
N ARG A 192 1.49 15.98 -3.71
CA ARG A 192 2.87 16.05 -3.20
C ARG A 192 3.85 15.52 -4.23
N TYR A 193 5.12 15.83 -4.02
CA TYR A 193 6.22 15.35 -4.87
C TYR A 193 7.04 14.28 -4.17
N VAL A 194 7.31 13.19 -4.89
CA VAL A 194 8.19 12.10 -4.47
C VAL A 194 9.35 12.00 -5.45
N ILE A 195 10.54 11.59 -4.99
CA ILE A 195 11.64 11.28 -5.90
C ILE A 195 11.29 10.03 -6.70
N THR A 196 11.55 10.08 -8.01
CA THR A 196 11.39 8.99 -8.97
C THR A 196 12.66 8.86 -9.81
N ASP A 197 12.79 7.72 -10.48
CA ASP A 197 13.77 7.50 -11.55
C ASP A 197 13.04 7.36 -12.91
N GLU A 198 13.56 6.52 -13.79
CA GLU A 198 13.15 6.32 -15.17
C GLU A 198 13.07 4.82 -15.54
N LEU A 199 12.77 4.50 -16.80
CA LEU A 199 12.89 3.15 -17.32
C LEU A 199 14.37 2.71 -17.39
N ASN A 200 14.62 1.46 -17.76
CA ASN A 200 15.96 1.07 -18.17
C ASN A 200 16.41 1.89 -19.39
N HIS A 201 17.72 2.06 -19.56
CA HIS A 201 18.31 2.87 -20.65
C HIS A 201 17.90 2.43 -22.06
N ASP A 202 17.46 1.18 -22.23
CA ASP A 202 16.92 0.67 -23.49
C ASP A 202 15.44 1.01 -23.73
N GLY A 203 14.76 1.59 -22.73
CA GLY A 203 13.34 1.96 -22.75
C GLY A 203 12.37 0.77 -22.73
N LYS A 204 12.84 -0.47 -22.57
CA LYS A 204 12.01 -1.68 -22.77
C LYS A 204 11.29 -2.16 -21.52
N GLY A 205 11.77 -1.76 -20.33
CA GLY A 205 11.16 -2.13 -19.06
C GLY A 205 11.85 -1.43 -17.89
N GLY A 206 11.49 -1.85 -16.68
CA GLY A 206 12.05 -1.37 -15.42
C GLY A 206 12.57 -2.49 -14.52
N CYS A 207 12.86 -3.68 -15.08
CA CYS A 207 13.40 -4.80 -14.33
C CYS A 207 14.91 -4.69 -14.08
N GLY A 208 15.38 -5.29 -12.99
CA GLY A 208 16.80 -5.56 -12.72
C GLY A 208 17.43 -4.62 -11.70
N PRO A 209 18.52 -5.06 -11.04
CA PRO A 209 19.16 -4.29 -9.97
C PRO A 209 19.49 -2.85 -10.40
N ARG A 210 19.30 -1.91 -9.47
CA ARG A 210 19.51 -0.48 -9.71
C ARG A 210 20.39 0.12 -8.61
N ASN A 211 21.42 0.85 -9.01
CA ASN A 211 22.03 1.85 -8.15
C ASN A 211 21.47 3.21 -8.53
N ALA A 212 21.11 4.01 -7.53
CA ALA A 212 20.48 5.31 -7.75
C ALA A 212 21.34 6.31 -8.55
N HIS A 213 22.65 6.08 -8.66
CA HIS A 213 23.58 6.90 -9.44
C HIS A 213 23.58 6.58 -10.94
N ASP A 214 23.06 5.40 -11.33
CA ASP A 214 23.08 4.92 -12.72
C ASP A 214 21.85 5.38 -13.53
N PHE A 215 20.90 6.06 -12.88
CA PHE A 215 19.62 6.50 -13.43
C PHE A 215 19.35 7.95 -13.06
N ASP A 216 18.57 8.64 -13.88
CA ASP A 216 18.09 9.98 -13.57
C ASP A 216 17.26 10.00 -12.27
N SER A 217 17.21 11.18 -11.65
CA SER A 217 16.44 11.42 -10.42
C SER A 217 15.67 12.72 -10.55
N THR A 218 14.34 12.66 -10.44
CA THR A 218 13.47 13.84 -10.52
C THR A 218 12.39 13.81 -9.44
N LEU A 219 11.81 14.97 -9.13
CA LEU A 219 10.58 15.03 -8.34
C LEU A 219 9.37 14.88 -9.26
N VAL A 220 8.48 13.94 -8.93
CA VAL A 220 7.22 13.72 -9.65
C VAL A 220 6.02 13.86 -8.74
N ALA A 221 4.96 14.49 -9.25
CA ALA A 221 3.68 14.63 -8.58
C ALA A 221 2.96 13.27 -8.53
N ASP A 222 2.74 12.69 -7.35
CA ASP A 222 2.04 11.40 -7.21
C ASP A 222 1.26 11.23 -5.88
N PRO A 223 1.86 11.43 -4.68
CA PRO A 223 1.10 11.29 -3.43
C PRO A 223 -0.04 12.30 -3.31
N LEU A 224 -1.21 11.83 -2.88
CA LEU A 224 -2.39 12.64 -2.60
C LEU A 224 -2.51 12.83 -1.09
N ASP A 225 -2.13 14.02 -0.61
CA ASP A 225 -2.09 14.36 0.81
C ASP A 225 -3.35 15.11 1.24
N ASN A 226 -4.28 14.35 1.83
CA ASN A 226 -5.52 14.84 2.42
C ASN A 226 -5.39 15.25 3.90
N ILE A 227 -4.19 15.22 4.47
CA ILE A 227 -3.97 15.43 5.91
C ILE A 227 -3.41 16.83 6.18
N THR A 228 -2.49 17.31 5.33
CA THR A 228 -1.94 18.66 5.48
C THR A 228 -3.02 19.72 5.19
N GLU A 229 -3.41 20.50 6.20
CA GLU A 229 -4.42 21.56 6.04
C GLU A 229 -3.89 22.83 5.36
N VAL A 230 -2.64 23.20 5.68
CA VAL A 230 -1.95 24.38 5.14
C VAL A 230 -0.58 23.99 4.61
N LEU A 231 -0.32 24.27 3.33
CA LEU A 231 0.93 23.94 2.68
C LEU A 231 1.70 25.20 2.23
N PRO A 232 2.91 25.43 2.74
CA PRO A 232 3.80 26.45 2.18
C PRO A 232 4.17 26.14 0.73
N VAL A 233 3.94 27.09 -0.16
CA VAL A 233 4.31 27.02 -1.58
C VAL A 233 5.39 28.08 -1.86
N PRO A 234 6.67 27.67 -1.98
CA PRO A 234 7.77 28.58 -2.27
C PRO A 234 7.59 29.31 -3.60
N LEU A 235 8.33 30.41 -3.79
CA LEU A 235 8.39 31.13 -5.05
C LEU A 235 8.90 30.23 -6.19
N HIS A 236 8.39 30.42 -7.41
CA HIS A 236 8.78 29.68 -8.60
C HIS A 236 8.55 28.18 -8.48
N THR A 237 7.41 27.81 -7.88
CA THR A 237 6.96 26.43 -7.85
C THR A 237 5.51 26.30 -8.27
N THR A 238 5.18 25.13 -8.82
CA THR A 238 3.81 24.72 -9.10
C THR A 238 3.37 23.71 -8.04
N ARG A 239 2.14 23.86 -7.56
CA ARG A 239 1.49 22.94 -6.61
C ARG A 239 0.10 22.56 -7.11
N PRO A 240 -0.10 21.31 -7.55
CA PRO A 240 -1.43 20.81 -7.86
C PRO A 240 -2.20 20.44 -6.60
N VAL A 241 -3.52 20.46 -6.73
CA VAL A 241 -4.47 19.98 -5.74
C VAL A 241 -5.47 19.09 -6.46
N TRP A 242 -5.61 17.86 -5.96
CA TRP A 242 -6.53 16.85 -6.48
C TRP A 242 -7.83 16.90 -5.69
N LEU A 243 -8.96 16.77 -6.39
CA LEU A 243 -10.29 16.68 -5.81
C LEU A 243 -10.84 15.29 -6.07
N LYS A 244 -11.37 14.67 -5.01
CA LYS A 244 -12.16 13.44 -5.09
C LYS A 244 -13.60 13.76 -4.73
N ILE A 245 -14.52 13.64 -5.67
CA ILE A 245 -15.95 13.97 -5.51
C ILE A 245 -16.75 12.67 -5.47
N ASN A 246 -17.34 12.35 -4.32
CA ASN A 246 -18.17 11.16 -4.14
C ASN A 246 -19.64 11.52 -4.41
N ILE A 247 -20.22 11.05 -5.50
CA ILE A 247 -21.64 11.27 -5.82
C ILE A 247 -22.49 10.29 -5.00
N PRO A 248 -23.42 10.74 -4.15
CA PRO A 248 -24.32 9.82 -3.46
C PRO A 248 -25.16 8.96 -4.43
N PRO A 249 -25.42 7.67 -4.11
CA PRO A 249 -26.21 6.79 -4.98
C PRO A 249 -27.68 7.24 -5.13
N PHE A 250 -28.16 8.07 -4.21
CA PHE A 250 -29.51 8.65 -4.19
C PHE A 250 -29.56 10.10 -4.71
N ALA A 251 -28.44 10.68 -5.15
CA ALA A 251 -28.43 12.05 -5.66
C ALA A 251 -29.38 12.18 -6.87
N PRO A 252 -30.31 13.15 -6.88
CA PRO A 252 -31.14 13.43 -8.04
C PRO A 252 -30.30 13.71 -9.28
N ALA A 253 -30.70 13.17 -10.43
CA ALA A 253 -30.06 13.49 -11.70
C ALA A 253 -30.27 14.98 -12.03
N GLY A 254 -29.26 15.62 -12.60
CA GLY A 254 -29.30 17.06 -12.81
C GLY A 254 -27.91 17.69 -12.86
N THR A 255 -27.88 19.01 -13.00
CA THR A 255 -26.64 19.77 -12.96
C THR A 255 -26.48 20.37 -11.56
N TYR A 256 -25.28 20.25 -11.02
CA TYR A 256 -24.88 20.79 -9.73
C TYR A 256 -23.77 21.82 -9.94
N LYS A 257 -23.77 22.88 -9.13
CA LYS A 257 -22.78 23.95 -9.18
C LYS A 257 -22.18 24.17 -7.79
N GLY A 258 -20.87 24.29 -7.75
CA GLY A 258 -20.14 24.71 -6.55
C GLY A 258 -18.82 25.40 -6.92
N PHE A 259 -18.00 25.64 -5.91
CA PHE A 259 -16.73 26.35 -6.08
C PHE A 259 -15.67 25.84 -5.11
N VAL A 260 -14.42 25.96 -5.56
CA VAL A 260 -13.21 25.81 -4.74
C VAL A 260 -12.69 27.20 -4.42
N LYS A 261 -12.50 27.51 -3.15
CA LYS A 261 -11.82 28.73 -2.69
C LYS A 261 -10.36 28.42 -2.39
N ILE A 262 -9.47 29.08 -3.12
CA ILE A 262 -8.03 28.99 -2.93
C ILE A 262 -7.61 30.16 -2.04
N LYS A 263 -7.00 29.87 -0.89
CA LYS A 263 -6.65 30.88 0.11
C LYS A 263 -5.15 30.95 0.39
N ASP A 264 -4.71 32.13 0.83
CA ASP A 264 -3.41 32.41 1.44
C ASP A 264 -3.70 32.99 2.83
N HIS A 265 -3.54 32.17 3.87
CA HIS A 265 -4.14 32.42 5.19
C HIS A 265 -5.67 32.65 5.06
N ASP A 266 -6.18 33.79 5.53
CA ASP A 266 -7.62 34.14 5.46
C ASP A 266 -8.01 34.82 4.13
N ARG A 267 -7.03 35.19 3.30
CA ARG A 267 -7.29 35.89 2.04
C ARG A 267 -7.65 34.90 0.94
N ILE A 268 -8.84 35.05 0.37
CA ILE A 268 -9.23 34.34 -0.85
C ILE A 268 -8.45 34.91 -2.04
N LEU A 269 -7.62 34.07 -2.67
CA LEU A 269 -6.88 34.39 -3.89
C LEU A 269 -7.76 34.23 -5.13
N LYS A 270 -8.53 33.14 -5.18
CA LYS A 270 -9.37 32.80 -6.33
C LYS A 270 -10.50 31.85 -5.96
N GLU A 271 -11.59 31.95 -6.71
CA GLU A 271 -12.63 30.92 -6.77
C GLU A 271 -12.62 30.23 -8.14
N LEU A 272 -12.60 28.90 -8.11
CA LEU A 272 -12.73 28.04 -9.30
C LEU A 272 -14.09 27.36 -9.29
N ILE A 273 -14.81 27.37 -10.41
CA ILE A 273 -16.19 26.86 -10.50
C ILE A 273 -16.19 25.39 -10.91
N ILE A 274 -17.03 24.59 -10.25
CA ILE A 274 -17.33 23.19 -10.60
C ILE A 274 -18.76 23.12 -11.12
N TYR A 275 -18.93 22.54 -12.31
CA TYR A 275 -20.21 22.08 -12.82
C TYR A 275 -20.19 20.55 -12.88
N LEU A 276 -21.11 19.90 -12.16
CA LEU A 276 -21.23 18.44 -12.13
C LEU A 276 -22.59 18.02 -12.71
N LYS A 277 -22.59 17.25 -13.80
CA LYS A 277 -23.79 16.57 -14.30
C LYS A 277 -23.89 15.19 -13.67
N VAL A 278 -24.90 14.99 -12.83
CA VAL A 278 -25.29 13.65 -12.35
C VAL A 278 -26.23 13.03 -13.37
N ILE A 279 -25.78 11.92 -13.96
CA ILE A 279 -26.51 11.13 -14.96
C ILE A 279 -27.56 10.27 -14.24
N ASN A 280 -28.72 10.04 -14.87
CA ASN A 280 -29.79 9.23 -14.29
C ASN A 280 -29.53 7.72 -14.41
N ARG A 281 -28.36 7.29 -13.93
CA ARG A 281 -27.92 5.90 -13.85
C ARG A 281 -27.17 5.73 -12.53
N THR A 282 -27.18 4.53 -11.96
CA THR A 282 -26.55 4.26 -10.66
C THR A 282 -25.43 3.24 -10.84
N LEU A 283 -24.23 3.63 -10.43
CA LEU A 283 -23.12 2.71 -10.29
C LEU A 283 -23.37 1.83 -9.04
N PRO A 284 -23.24 0.50 -9.13
CA PRO A 284 -23.36 -0.36 -7.96
C PRO A 284 -22.35 0.02 -6.88
N ALA A 285 -22.62 -0.33 -5.62
CA ALA A 285 -21.67 -0.12 -4.53
C ALA A 285 -20.40 -0.96 -4.76
N SER A 286 -19.24 -0.50 -4.27
CA SER A 286 -17.95 -1.17 -4.52
C SER A 286 -17.89 -2.63 -4.05
N LYS A 287 -18.59 -2.96 -2.97
CA LYS A 287 -18.76 -4.34 -2.48
C LYS A 287 -19.47 -5.27 -3.47
N GLU A 288 -20.24 -4.71 -4.41
CA GLU A 288 -21.00 -5.45 -5.43
C GLU A 288 -20.29 -5.49 -6.79
N TRP A 289 -19.17 -4.74 -6.93
CA TRP A 289 -18.38 -4.73 -8.16
C TRP A 289 -17.85 -6.12 -8.48
N LYS A 290 -17.92 -6.48 -9.75
CA LYS A 290 -17.49 -7.77 -10.29
C LYS A 290 -16.03 -7.80 -10.67
N PHE A 291 -15.42 -6.64 -10.92
CA PHE A 291 -13.98 -6.50 -11.14
C PHE A 291 -13.20 -7.21 -10.03
N HIS A 292 -12.35 -8.16 -10.42
CA HIS A 292 -11.43 -8.89 -9.57
C HIS A 292 -10.14 -8.08 -9.46
N LEU A 293 -10.04 -7.25 -8.43
CA LEU A 293 -8.82 -6.52 -8.10
C LEU A 293 -8.01 -7.31 -7.05
N ASP A 294 -6.79 -7.70 -7.42
CA ASP A 294 -5.81 -8.31 -6.50
C ASP A 294 -4.55 -7.44 -6.41
N LEU A 295 -4.36 -6.76 -5.28
CA LEU A 295 -3.17 -5.94 -5.02
C LEU A 295 -2.49 -6.45 -3.75
N TRP A 296 -1.32 -7.10 -3.85
CA TRP A 296 -0.83 -7.87 -2.71
C TRP A 296 -0.41 -6.98 -1.53
N GLN A 297 -0.91 -7.31 -0.34
CA GLN A 297 -0.76 -6.48 0.86
C GLN A 297 0.44 -6.93 1.70
N ASN A 298 1.27 -5.98 2.15
CA ASN A 298 2.41 -6.25 3.03
C ASN A 298 2.20 -5.66 4.43
N PRO A 299 1.60 -6.41 5.38
CA PRO A 299 1.38 -5.90 6.73
C PRO A 299 2.69 -5.57 7.47
N TYR A 300 3.80 -6.24 7.14
CA TYR A 300 5.08 -6.02 7.82
C TYR A 300 5.69 -4.65 7.51
N ALA A 301 5.42 -4.09 6.32
CA ALA A 301 5.83 -2.73 5.97
C ALA A 301 5.15 -1.68 6.86
N ALA A 302 3.87 -1.89 7.21
CA ALA A 302 3.15 -1.02 8.13
C ALA A 302 3.75 -1.10 9.55
N ALA A 303 3.95 -2.30 10.09
CA ALA A 303 4.57 -2.48 11.40
C ALA A 303 5.93 -1.75 11.50
N ARG A 304 6.78 -1.88 10.49
CA ARG A 304 8.09 -1.22 10.43
C ARG A 304 7.96 0.30 10.34
N TYR A 305 7.15 0.81 9.41
CA TYR A 305 7.05 2.25 9.16
C TYR A 305 6.51 3.00 10.38
N TYR A 306 5.43 2.48 10.98
CA TYR A 306 4.80 3.10 12.15
C TYR A 306 5.45 2.72 13.49
N GLN A 307 6.48 1.87 13.47
CA GLN A 307 7.20 1.40 14.67
C GLN A 307 6.26 0.78 15.71
N VAL A 308 5.36 -0.09 15.24
CA VAL A 308 4.39 -0.80 16.09
C VAL A 308 4.62 -2.31 16.02
N ASP A 309 4.30 -3.00 17.11
CA ASP A 309 4.44 -4.46 17.15
C ASP A 309 3.52 -5.12 16.12
N PRO A 310 4.04 -6.05 15.28
CA PRO A 310 3.21 -6.81 14.36
C PRO A 310 2.04 -7.48 15.08
N TRP A 311 0.86 -7.39 14.49
CA TRP A 311 -0.40 -7.99 14.99
C TRP A 311 -0.94 -7.42 16.31
N SER A 312 -0.39 -6.29 16.78
CA SER A 312 -0.95 -5.52 17.89
C SER A 312 -2.21 -4.74 17.46
N LYS A 313 -2.99 -4.25 18.43
CA LYS A 313 -4.14 -3.37 18.15
C LYS A 313 -3.73 -2.11 17.38
N ALA A 314 -2.59 -1.51 17.75
CA ALA A 314 -2.05 -0.33 17.06
C ALA A 314 -1.69 -0.66 15.60
N HIS A 315 -1.12 -1.84 15.34
CA HIS A 315 -0.84 -2.30 13.98
C HIS A 315 -2.11 -2.44 13.12
N PHE A 316 -3.17 -3.05 13.65
CA PHE A 316 -4.44 -3.14 12.93
C PHE A 316 -5.11 -1.77 12.73
N SER A 317 -4.96 -0.84 13.68
CA SER A 317 -5.48 0.53 13.57
C SER A 317 -4.86 1.29 12.39
N VAL A 318 -3.53 1.27 12.26
CA VAL A 318 -2.84 1.96 11.15
C VAL A 318 -3.13 1.26 9.81
N MET A 319 -3.10 -0.08 9.76
CA MET A 319 -3.42 -0.82 8.53
C MET A 319 -4.85 -0.57 8.04
N LYS A 320 -5.81 -0.36 8.95
CA LYS A 320 -7.20 -0.04 8.56
C LYS A 320 -7.27 1.25 7.75
N LYS A 321 -6.44 2.24 8.07
CA LYS A 321 -6.34 3.49 7.30
C LYS A 321 -5.73 3.23 5.92
N ASP A 322 -4.63 2.49 5.87
CA ASP A 322 -3.91 2.20 4.64
C ASP A 322 -4.69 1.29 3.68
N LEU A 323 -5.52 0.38 4.18
CA LEU A 323 -6.34 -0.55 3.39
C LEU A 323 -7.68 0.04 2.92
N LYS A 324 -8.07 1.22 3.42
CA LYS A 324 -9.35 1.88 3.07
C LYS A 324 -9.53 1.96 1.57
N HIS A 325 -8.50 2.41 0.85
CA HIS A 325 -8.55 2.57 -0.61
C HIS A 325 -8.73 1.24 -1.34
N TYR A 326 -8.03 0.17 -0.91
CA TYR A 326 -8.21 -1.17 -1.48
C TYR A 326 -9.64 -1.70 -1.32
N VAL A 327 -10.22 -1.55 -0.12
CA VAL A 327 -11.61 -1.93 0.16
C VAL A 327 -12.58 -1.14 -0.71
N GLU A 328 -12.40 0.18 -0.76
CA GLU A 328 -13.26 1.09 -1.50
C GLU A 328 -13.15 0.92 -3.02
N ALA A 329 -12.03 0.39 -3.52
CA ALA A 329 -11.84 0.01 -4.92
C ALA A 329 -12.40 -1.39 -5.26
N GLY A 330 -13.01 -2.07 -4.28
CA GLY A 330 -13.58 -3.40 -4.48
C GLY A 330 -12.52 -4.51 -4.52
N GLY A 331 -11.42 -4.37 -3.77
CA GLY A 331 -10.42 -5.42 -3.58
C GLY A 331 -11.03 -6.78 -3.23
N LYS A 332 -10.53 -7.85 -3.86
CA LYS A 332 -11.13 -9.19 -3.78
C LYS A 332 -10.28 -10.23 -3.05
N SER A 333 -8.97 -9.98 -2.93
CA SER A 333 -8.01 -10.99 -2.51
C SER A 333 -7.23 -10.56 -1.27
N ILE A 334 -7.07 -11.50 -0.34
CA ILE A 334 -6.23 -11.38 0.86
C ILE A 334 -4.90 -12.09 0.58
N THR A 335 -3.78 -11.39 0.71
CA THR A 335 -2.44 -11.99 0.64
C THR A 335 -2.05 -12.57 1.98
N ALA A 336 -1.69 -13.85 2.06
CA ALA A 336 -1.22 -14.50 3.28
C ALA A 336 0.11 -15.23 3.04
N SER A 337 1.15 -14.87 3.78
CA SER A 337 2.44 -15.56 3.73
C SER A 337 2.44 -16.74 4.70
N ILE A 338 2.33 -17.96 4.19
CA ILE A 338 2.26 -19.21 4.97
C ILE A 338 3.64 -19.81 5.29
N ILE A 339 4.70 -19.18 4.79
CA ILE A 339 6.11 -19.47 5.09
C ILE A 339 6.88 -18.17 5.32
N ASN A 340 8.10 -18.26 5.85
CA ASN A 340 8.99 -17.11 5.95
C ASN A 340 9.59 -16.78 4.58
N LYS A 341 9.63 -15.50 4.22
CA LYS A 341 10.24 -14.98 2.97
C LYS A 341 9.80 -15.73 1.70
N PRO A 342 8.49 -15.83 1.38
CA PRO A 342 8.01 -16.47 0.15
C PRO A 342 8.66 -15.89 -1.13
N TRP A 343 8.96 -14.59 -1.13
CA TRP A 343 9.70 -13.90 -2.20
C TRP A 343 11.17 -13.58 -1.86
N ASN A 344 11.80 -14.39 -1.01
CA ASN A 344 13.21 -14.24 -0.60
C ASN A 344 13.61 -12.83 -0.11
N GLY A 345 12.66 -12.06 0.44
CA GLY A 345 12.91 -10.68 0.89
C GLY A 345 13.22 -9.69 -0.25
N GLN A 346 12.57 -9.85 -1.41
CA GLN A 346 12.71 -8.93 -2.54
C GLN A 346 12.22 -7.51 -2.25
N THR A 347 11.33 -7.32 -1.27
CA THR A 347 10.83 -6.02 -0.80
C THR A 347 11.73 -5.46 0.31
N TYR A 348 11.60 -4.17 0.63
CA TYR A 348 12.33 -3.58 1.76
C TYR A 348 12.00 -4.31 3.07
N ASP A 349 10.70 -4.54 3.31
CA ASP A 349 10.20 -5.34 4.42
C ASP A 349 9.83 -6.73 3.93
N ALA A 350 10.57 -7.75 4.38
CA ALA A 350 10.31 -9.12 4.01
C ALA A 350 8.99 -9.63 4.64
N TYR A 351 8.27 -10.47 3.89
CA TYR A 351 7.13 -11.18 4.44
C TYR A 351 7.59 -12.26 5.42
N HIS A 352 7.03 -12.24 6.63
CA HIS A 352 7.22 -13.31 7.60
C HIS A 352 6.10 -14.34 7.56
N SER A 353 6.33 -15.51 8.14
CA SER A 353 5.31 -16.55 8.18
C SER A 353 4.16 -16.18 9.13
N MET A 354 2.94 -16.22 8.63
CA MET A 354 1.70 -16.15 9.42
C MET A 354 1.31 -17.52 10.01
N VAL A 355 2.03 -18.58 9.62
CA VAL A 355 1.88 -19.93 10.16
C VAL A 355 3.17 -20.31 10.86
N LYS A 356 3.10 -20.75 12.12
CA LYS A 356 4.30 -21.28 12.79
C LYS A 356 4.44 -22.78 12.48
N TRP A 357 5.57 -23.15 11.90
CA TRP A 357 5.93 -24.53 11.58
C TRP A 357 6.80 -25.08 12.71
N THR A 358 6.41 -26.20 13.30
CA THR A 358 7.18 -26.86 14.37
C THR A 358 7.43 -28.32 14.02
N LEU A 359 8.69 -28.72 13.97
CA LEU A 359 9.07 -30.12 13.93
C LEU A 359 9.14 -30.64 15.37
N LYS A 360 8.30 -31.64 15.67
CA LYS A 360 8.20 -32.27 16.98
C LYS A 360 9.35 -33.26 17.22
N LYS A 361 9.66 -33.54 18.49
CA LYS A 361 10.69 -34.52 18.87
C LYS A 361 10.47 -35.94 18.29
N ASN A 362 9.22 -36.30 18.01
CA ASN A 362 8.85 -37.57 17.40
C ASN A 362 8.88 -37.57 15.85
N GLY A 363 9.36 -36.49 15.23
CA GLY A 363 9.44 -36.34 13.78
C GLY A 363 8.16 -35.89 13.07
N SER A 364 7.05 -35.69 13.80
CA SER A 364 5.80 -35.14 13.23
C SER A 364 5.83 -33.61 13.14
N TRP A 365 4.98 -33.04 12.28
CA TRP A 365 4.84 -31.59 12.15
C TRP A 365 3.61 -31.07 12.93
N LYS A 366 3.77 -29.89 13.54
CA LYS A 366 2.68 -29.11 14.14
C LYS A 366 2.65 -27.71 13.53
N PHE A 367 1.45 -27.24 13.24
CA PHE A 367 1.20 -25.90 12.69
C PHE A 367 0.34 -25.07 13.64
N ASP A 368 0.65 -23.79 13.76
CA ASP A 368 -0.16 -22.81 14.49
C ASP A 368 -0.54 -21.66 13.55
N PHE A 369 -1.85 -21.50 13.36
CA PHE A 369 -2.47 -20.58 12.42
C PHE A 369 -2.95 -19.27 13.09
N THR A 370 -2.58 -19.00 14.35
CA THR A 370 -3.10 -17.86 15.11
C THR A 370 -2.89 -16.52 14.42
N THR A 371 -1.71 -16.29 13.83
CA THR A 371 -1.41 -15.04 13.11
C THR A 371 -2.19 -14.96 11.80
N PHE A 372 -2.25 -16.07 11.04
CA PHE A 372 -3.08 -16.18 9.84
C PHE A 372 -4.54 -15.87 10.13
N ASP A 373 -5.11 -16.43 11.20
CA ASP A 373 -6.50 -16.20 11.61
C ASP A 373 -6.79 -14.75 11.93
N LYS A 374 -5.91 -14.08 12.68
CA LYS A 374 -6.06 -12.66 13.00
C LYS A 374 -6.05 -11.81 11.74
N TRP A 375 -5.13 -12.10 10.81
CA TRP A 375 -5.02 -11.37 9.56
C TRP A 375 -6.23 -11.56 8.64
N VAL A 376 -6.64 -12.81 8.40
CA VAL A 376 -7.78 -13.13 7.53
C VAL A 376 -9.08 -12.59 8.11
N THR A 377 -9.28 -12.71 9.43
CA THR A 377 -10.45 -12.14 10.12
C THR A 377 -10.49 -10.62 9.94
N PHE A 378 -9.37 -9.93 10.22
CA PHE A 378 -9.27 -8.48 10.05
C PHE A 378 -9.62 -8.05 8.62
N MET A 379 -9.07 -8.69 7.60
CA MET A 379 -9.34 -8.36 6.19
C MET A 379 -10.80 -8.67 5.78
N THR A 380 -11.35 -9.77 6.31
CA THR A 380 -12.76 -10.15 6.11
C THR A 380 -13.70 -9.12 6.74
N ASP A 381 -13.40 -8.65 7.95
CA ASP A 381 -14.17 -7.61 8.67
C ASP A 381 -14.15 -6.26 7.94
N LEU A 382 -13.08 -5.99 7.17
CA LEU A 382 -13.02 -4.83 6.27
C LEU A 382 -13.85 -5.02 4.99
N GLY A 383 -14.35 -6.23 4.70
CA GLY A 383 -15.20 -6.53 3.55
C GLY A 383 -14.50 -7.27 2.41
N ILE A 384 -13.24 -7.65 2.55
CA ILE A 384 -12.48 -8.40 1.53
C ILE A 384 -12.72 -9.89 1.76
N THR A 385 -13.67 -10.48 1.03
CA THR A 385 -14.23 -11.79 1.39
C THR A 385 -14.26 -12.81 0.26
N LYS A 386 -13.72 -12.49 -0.92
CA LYS A 386 -13.81 -13.37 -2.10
C LYS A 386 -12.71 -14.44 -2.10
N GLN A 387 -11.46 -14.07 -1.82
CA GLN A 387 -10.31 -14.97 -2.01
C GLN A 387 -9.20 -14.74 -0.98
N ILE A 388 -8.52 -15.82 -0.57
CA ILE A 388 -7.30 -15.81 0.27
C ILE A 388 -6.18 -16.50 -0.52
N ASN A 389 -5.18 -15.75 -0.95
CA ASN A 389 -4.01 -16.27 -1.66
C ASN A 389 -2.88 -16.59 -0.66
N CYS A 390 -2.51 -17.87 -0.56
CA CYS A 390 -1.51 -18.37 0.38
C CYS A 390 -0.15 -18.59 -0.32
N TYR A 391 0.83 -17.75 -0.01
CA TYR A 391 2.17 -17.75 -0.60
C TYR A 391 3.23 -18.31 0.36
N SER A 392 4.11 -19.22 -0.04
CA SER A 392 4.00 -20.07 -1.23
C SER A 392 4.68 -21.41 -0.97
N MET A 393 4.22 -22.45 -1.69
CA MET A 393 4.88 -23.75 -1.75
C MET A 393 6.21 -23.71 -2.51
N VAL A 394 6.38 -22.73 -3.39
CA VAL A 394 7.48 -22.64 -4.36
C VAL A 394 8.24 -21.32 -4.22
N PRO A 395 8.81 -21.01 -3.04
CA PRO A 395 9.56 -19.77 -2.84
C PRO A 395 10.81 -19.73 -3.71
N TRP A 396 11.26 -18.51 -4.02
CA TRP A 396 12.42 -18.25 -4.87
C TRP A 396 13.70 -18.97 -4.43
N SER A 397 13.87 -19.18 -3.12
CA SER A 397 15.07 -19.79 -2.53
C SER A 397 14.94 -21.28 -2.19
N TYR A 398 13.75 -21.88 -2.32
CA TYR A 398 13.44 -23.23 -1.84
C TYR A 398 13.94 -23.52 -0.42
N SER A 399 13.80 -22.51 0.44
CA SER A 399 14.29 -22.51 1.81
C SER A 399 13.12 -22.29 2.76
N PHE A 400 12.95 -23.21 3.72
CA PHE A 400 11.82 -23.21 4.64
C PHE A 400 12.30 -23.17 6.09
N ASP A 401 11.93 -22.11 6.79
CA ASP A 401 12.24 -21.95 8.21
C ASP A 401 11.20 -22.68 9.07
N TYR A 402 11.67 -23.36 10.11
CA TYR A 402 10.83 -24.03 11.10
C TYR A 402 11.44 -23.99 12.49
N PHE A 403 10.61 -24.12 13.51
CA PHE A 403 11.06 -24.29 14.88
C PHE A 403 11.30 -25.79 15.16
N ASP A 404 12.53 -26.14 15.54
CA ASP A 404 12.90 -27.50 15.91
C ASP A 404 12.75 -27.70 17.42
N GLU A 405 11.78 -28.52 17.83
CA GLU A 405 11.51 -28.78 19.24
C GLU A 405 12.62 -29.59 19.93
N ALA A 406 13.39 -30.35 19.16
CA ALA A 406 14.52 -31.13 19.68
C ALA A 406 15.66 -30.22 20.16
N THR A 407 15.99 -29.18 19.39
CA THR A 407 17.07 -28.23 19.73
C THR A 407 16.58 -26.92 20.32
N ASN A 408 15.27 -26.67 20.38
CA ASN A 408 14.66 -25.42 20.86
C ASN A 408 15.16 -24.17 20.09
N THR A 409 15.39 -24.32 18.78
CA THR A 409 15.91 -23.26 17.91
C THR A 409 15.19 -23.24 16.56
N VAL A 410 15.27 -22.10 15.87
CA VAL A 410 14.83 -22.01 14.47
C VAL A 410 15.89 -22.64 13.58
N LYS A 411 15.47 -23.51 12.68
CA LYS A 411 16.28 -24.14 11.65
C LYS A 411 15.69 -23.84 10.27
N THR A 412 16.52 -24.04 9.26
CA THR A 412 16.15 -23.86 7.86
C THR A 412 16.41 -25.17 7.12
N ILE A 413 15.45 -25.60 6.31
CA ILE A 413 15.62 -26.74 5.40
C ILE A 413 15.54 -26.26 3.95
N LYS A 414 16.50 -26.71 3.13
CA LYS A 414 16.48 -26.52 1.67
C LYS A 414 15.96 -27.78 1.01
N THR A 415 14.86 -27.68 0.30
CA THR A 415 14.21 -28.81 -0.39
C THR A 415 13.21 -28.26 -1.42
N GLN A 416 12.85 -29.04 -2.44
CA GLN A 416 12.04 -28.56 -3.56
C GLN A 416 10.98 -29.58 -3.98
N PRO A 417 9.94 -29.19 -4.76
CA PRO A 417 8.98 -30.13 -5.32
C PRO A 417 9.67 -31.32 -5.99
N GLY A 418 9.21 -32.53 -5.66
CA GLY A 418 9.83 -33.78 -6.12
C GLY A 418 10.69 -34.47 -5.05
N ASP A 419 11.27 -33.72 -4.10
CA ASP A 419 12.04 -34.33 -3.01
C ASP A 419 11.12 -35.07 -2.02
N PRO A 420 11.51 -36.25 -1.51
CA PRO A 420 10.73 -36.97 -0.49
C PRO A 420 10.49 -36.15 0.78
N THR A 421 11.48 -35.34 1.18
CA THR A 421 11.38 -34.50 2.38
C THR A 421 10.40 -33.33 2.18
N TYR A 422 10.47 -32.64 1.04
CA TYR A 422 9.51 -31.62 0.64
C TYR A 422 8.08 -32.19 0.64
N ASN A 423 7.88 -33.32 -0.04
CA ASN A 423 6.56 -33.93 -0.19
C ASN A 423 5.94 -34.30 1.16
N ARG A 424 6.71 -34.92 2.08
CA ARG A 424 6.21 -35.25 3.43
C ARG A 424 5.86 -34.01 4.25
N MET A 425 6.75 -33.01 4.24
CA MET A 425 6.58 -31.77 5.00
C MET A 425 5.33 -31.00 4.53
N TRP A 426 5.21 -30.78 3.23
CA TRP A 426 4.08 -30.04 2.65
C TRP A 426 2.77 -30.82 2.69
N LYS A 427 2.77 -32.14 2.47
CA LYS A 427 1.56 -32.95 2.63
C LYS A 427 1.00 -32.86 4.05
N SER A 428 1.87 -32.90 5.07
CA SER A 428 1.45 -32.72 6.47
C SER A 428 0.86 -31.33 6.71
N MET A 429 1.47 -30.29 6.17
CA MET A 429 0.95 -28.92 6.29
C MET A 429 -0.40 -28.75 5.59
N LEU A 430 -0.52 -29.19 4.34
CA LEU A 430 -1.74 -29.04 3.55
C LEU A 430 -2.94 -29.78 4.17
N ILE A 431 -2.74 -30.99 4.70
CA ILE A 431 -3.81 -31.73 5.41
C ILE A 431 -4.24 -30.96 6.65
N SER A 432 -3.28 -30.55 7.50
CA SER A 432 -3.59 -29.78 8.71
C SER A 432 -4.25 -28.43 8.40
N PHE A 433 -3.84 -27.79 7.30
CA PHE A 433 -4.37 -26.49 6.90
C PHE A 433 -5.77 -26.61 6.32
N ALA A 434 -6.05 -27.65 5.53
CA ALA A 434 -7.40 -27.94 5.03
C ALA A 434 -8.38 -28.13 6.20
N ASP A 435 -8.03 -28.98 7.18
CA ASP A 435 -8.89 -29.23 8.34
C ASP A 435 -9.12 -27.95 9.17
N HIS A 436 -8.10 -27.08 9.27
CA HIS A 436 -8.23 -25.78 9.92
C HIS A 436 -9.18 -24.85 9.15
N LEU A 437 -8.97 -24.71 7.84
CA LEU A 437 -9.78 -23.87 6.97
C LEU A 437 -11.24 -24.33 6.88
N GLU A 438 -11.49 -25.65 6.86
CA GLU A 438 -12.83 -26.24 6.91
C GLU A 438 -13.56 -25.84 8.20
N LYS A 439 -12.89 -25.95 9.36
CA LYS A 439 -13.44 -25.50 10.66
C LYS A 439 -13.73 -24.00 10.70
N LYS A 440 -12.97 -23.20 9.97
CA LYS A 440 -13.17 -21.74 9.85
C LYS A 440 -14.18 -21.35 8.78
N GLY A 441 -14.61 -22.29 7.93
CA GLY A 441 -15.46 -22.01 6.76
C GLY A 441 -14.74 -21.23 5.65
N TRP A 442 -13.41 -21.32 5.57
CA TRP A 442 -12.56 -20.56 4.65
C TRP A 442 -11.96 -21.40 3.51
N PHE A 443 -12.15 -22.73 3.54
CA PHE A 443 -11.52 -23.65 2.58
C PHE A 443 -11.83 -23.31 1.12
N GLU A 444 -13.11 -23.15 0.77
CA GLU A 444 -13.57 -22.83 -0.59
C GLU A 444 -13.04 -21.49 -1.16
N LYS A 445 -12.58 -20.59 -0.28
CA LYS A 445 -12.05 -19.27 -0.66
C LYS A 445 -10.52 -19.23 -0.63
N THR A 446 -9.88 -20.30 -0.17
CA THR A 446 -8.43 -20.35 -0.01
C THR A 446 -7.78 -20.96 -1.24
N PHE A 447 -6.74 -20.28 -1.72
CA PHE A 447 -5.96 -20.66 -2.89
C PHE A 447 -4.51 -20.85 -2.48
N ILE A 448 -3.94 -21.99 -2.86
CA ILE A 448 -2.50 -22.19 -2.81
C ILE A 448 -1.90 -21.44 -4.01
N ALA A 449 -1.09 -20.42 -3.72
CA ALA A 449 -0.65 -19.47 -4.73
C ALA A 449 0.78 -19.74 -5.21
N MET A 450 0.95 -19.74 -6.53
CA MET A 450 2.23 -19.90 -7.24
C MET A 450 2.56 -18.63 -8.04
N ASP A 451 3.85 -18.33 -8.19
CA ASP A 451 4.36 -17.09 -8.77
C ASP A 451 5.52 -17.39 -9.72
N GLU A 452 5.31 -17.20 -11.04
CA GLU A 452 6.31 -17.26 -12.12
C GLU A 452 7.33 -18.43 -12.01
N ARG A 453 6.85 -19.66 -11.79
CA ARG A 453 7.72 -20.86 -11.69
C ARG A 453 7.74 -21.65 -12.99
N PRO A 454 8.82 -22.41 -13.27
CA PRO A 454 8.86 -23.33 -14.40
C PRO A 454 7.71 -24.33 -14.37
N LYS A 455 7.24 -24.73 -15.56
CA LYS A 455 6.11 -25.64 -15.74
C LYS A 455 6.24 -26.94 -14.93
N GLU A 456 7.41 -27.57 -14.95
CA GLU A 456 7.67 -28.86 -14.31
C GLU A 456 7.54 -28.76 -12.78
N VAL A 457 7.95 -27.62 -12.22
CA VAL A 457 7.80 -27.30 -10.79
C VAL A 457 6.31 -27.15 -10.45
N MET A 458 5.55 -26.45 -11.28
CA MET A 458 4.11 -26.28 -11.07
C MET A 458 3.36 -27.60 -11.12
N LEU A 459 3.63 -28.44 -12.13
CA LEU A 459 3.02 -29.77 -12.26
C LEU A 459 3.32 -30.65 -11.04
N SER A 460 4.57 -30.66 -10.57
CA SER A 460 4.97 -31.40 -9.37
C SER A 460 4.27 -30.90 -8.11
N THR A 461 4.08 -29.58 -8.00
CA THR A 461 3.39 -28.93 -6.88
C THR A 461 1.89 -29.26 -6.89
N ILE A 462 1.24 -29.17 -8.06
CA ILE A 462 -0.17 -29.54 -8.25
C ILE A 462 -0.39 -31.02 -7.92
N ALA A 463 0.49 -31.90 -8.38
CA ALA A 463 0.42 -33.33 -8.06
C ALA A 463 0.50 -33.57 -6.55
N LEU A 464 1.38 -32.87 -5.84
CA LEU A 464 1.47 -32.96 -4.39
C LEU A 464 0.20 -32.47 -3.70
N ILE A 465 -0.35 -31.32 -4.12
CA ILE A 465 -1.62 -30.79 -3.61
C ILE A 465 -2.74 -31.82 -3.80
N ASN A 466 -2.88 -32.37 -5.01
CA ASN A 466 -3.90 -33.37 -5.33
C ASN A 466 -3.71 -34.67 -4.53
N SER A 467 -2.46 -35.08 -4.25
CA SER A 467 -2.16 -36.28 -3.46
C SER A 467 -2.61 -36.21 -2.00
N THR A 468 -3.03 -35.04 -1.52
CA THR A 468 -3.61 -34.88 -0.18
C THR A 468 -5.06 -35.37 -0.11
N GLY A 469 -5.74 -35.51 -1.27
CA GLY A 469 -7.18 -35.75 -1.33
C GLY A 469 -8.03 -34.53 -0.91
N LYS A 470 -7.39 -33.41 -0.57
CA LYS A 470 -8.05 -32.14 -0.26
C LYS A 470 -8.14 -31.33 -1.55
N ASN A 471 -9.36 -30.95 -1.95
CA ASN A 471 -9.64 -30.22 -3.19
C ASN A 471 -9.30 -28.73 -3.08
N PHE A 472 -8.04 -28.39 -2.77
CA PHE A 472 -7.59 -27.01 -2.70
C PHE A 472 -7.78 -26.28 -4.03
N ASN A 473 -8.16 -25.00 -3.96
CA ASN A 473 -8.05 -24.13 -5.12
C ASN A 473 -6.59 -23.73 -5.33
N ILE A 474 -6.22 -23.45 -6.58
CA ILE A 474 -4.87 -23.04 -6.95
C ILE A 474 -4.96 -21.73 -7.75
N SER A 475 -4.13 -20.76 -7.36
CA SER A 475 -3.93 -19.52 -8.10
C SER A 475 -2.51 -19.45 -8.67
N PHE A 476 -2.38 -18.83 -9.84
CA PHE A 476 -1.09 -18.66 -10.50
C PHE A 476 -1.02 -17.33 -11.25
N ALA A 477 0.07 -16.61 -11.01
CA ALA A 477 0.47 -15.45 -11.79
C ALA A 477 1.75 -15.79 -12.58
N GLY A 478 1.70 -15.65 -13.91
CA GLY A 478 2.85 -15.94 -14.76
C GLY A 478 2.47 -16.31 -16.18
N GLU A 479 3.45 -16.82 -16.93
CA GLU A 479 3.29 -17.19 -18.33
C GLU A 479 2.23 -18.27 -18.56
N LYS A 480 1.70 -18.32 -19.79
CA LYS A 480 0.69 -19.29 -20.20
C LYS A 480 1.29 -20.70 -20.32
N HIS A 481 0.71 -21.67 -19.61
CA HIS A 481 0.97 -23.09 -19.78
C HIS A 481 -0.35 -23.86 -20.00
N ALA A 482 -0.43 -24.60 -21.10
CA ALA A 482 -1.66 -25.30 -21.47
C ALA A 482 -1.98 -26.45 -20.50
N GLU A 483 -0.94 -27.08 -19.96
CA GLU A 483 -0.98 -28.28 -19.13
C GLU A 483 -1.62 -28.05 -17.76
N ILE A 484 -1.56 -26.82 -17.24
CA ILE A 484 -2.14 -26.45 -15.94
C ILE A 484 -3.45 -25.67 -16.07
N MET A 485 -3.87 -25.34 -17.30
CA MET A 485 -4.99 -24.41 -17.56
C MET A 485 -6.30 -24.80 -16.87
N ASN A 486 -6.53 -26.11 -16.70
CA ASN A 486 -7.73 -26.66 -16.08
C ASN A 486 -7.62 -26.84 -14.55
N GLU A 487 -6.40 -26.82 -14.01
CA GLU A 487 -6.12 -26.98 -12.57
C GLU A 487 -6.15 -25.62 -11.85
N ILE A 488 -5.82 -24.54 -12.57
CA ILE A 488 -5.73 -23.19 -12.01
C ILE A 488 -7.08 -22.46 -12.09
N LYS A 489 -7.75 -22.34 -10.94
CA LYS A 489 -9.05 -21.65 -10.83
C LYS A 489 -8.94 -20.12 -10.87
N ASP A 490 -7.78 -19.57 -10.51
CA ASP A 490 -7.46 -18.14 -10.67
C ASP A 490 -6.14 -17.98 -11.41
N TYR A 491 -6.19 -17.58 -12.68
CA TYR A 491 -5.02 -17.50 -13.56
C TYR A 491 -4.85 -16.07 -14.05
N CYS A 492 -3.74 -15.47 -13.66
CA CYS A 492 -3.32 -14.15 -14.06
C CYS A 492 -2.13 -14.20 -15.04
N PHE A 493 -2.31 -13.75 -16.28
CA PHE A 493 -1.26 -13.73 -17.31
C PHE A 493 -0.62 -12.33 -17.46
N PRO A 494 0.64 -12.19 -17.90
CA PRO A 494 1.24 -10.87 -18.14
C PRO A 494 0.60 -10.23 -19.38
N ILE A 495 0.35 -8.92 -19.36
CA ILE A 495 -0.43 -8.22 -20.41
C ILE A 495 0.08 -8.44 -21.85
N ASP A 496 1.37 -8.72 -22.01
CA ASP A 496 2.07 -8.96 -23.28
C ASP A 496 1.98 -10.42 -23.78
N ASN A 497 1.46 -11.34 -22.95
CA ASN A 497 1.21 -12.74 -23.32
C ASN A 497 -0.26 -13.13 -23.04
N PRO A 498 -1.24 -12.53 -23.76
CA PRO A 498 -2.65 -12.73 -23.48
C PRO A 498 -3.17 -14.12 -23.86
N PHE A 499 -4.21 -14.56 -23.15
CA PHE A 499 -4.97 -15.75 -23.53
C PHE A 499 -5.81 -15.51 -24.79
N SER A 500 -6.09 -16.59 -25.53
CA SER A 500 -7.04 -16.51 -26.64
C SER A 500 -8.45 -16.21 -26.12
N PRO A 501 -9.30 -15.50 -26.90
CA PRO A 501 -10.70 -15.26 -26.53
C PRO A 501 -11.47 -16.54 -26.17
N GLU A 502 -11.21 -17.63 -26.91
CA GLU A 502 -11.80 -18.94 -26.63
C GLU A 502 -11.39 -19.47 -25.25
N THR A 503 -10.11 -19.36 -24.88
CA THR A 503 -9.62 -19.76 -23.56
C THR A 503 -10.34 -18.98 -22.46
N ILE A 504 -10.47 -17.66 -22.61
CA ILE A 504 -11.15 -16.79 -21.64
C ILE A 504 -12.62 -17.21 -21.49
N ILE A 505 -13.34 -17.45 -22.60
CA ILE A 505 -14.73 -17.91 -22.59
C ILE A 505 -14.86 -19.27 -21.89
N ASN A 506 -13.98 -20.22 -22.20
CA ASN A 506 -14.02 -21.56 -21.62
C ASN A 506 -13.73 -21.55 -20.13
N ARG A 507 -12.76 -20.75 -19.67
CA ARG A 507 -12.50 -20.54 -18.24
C ARG A 507 -13.71 -19.92 -17.54
N LYS A 508 -14.32 -18.90 -18.13
CA LYS A 508 -15.51 -18.24 -17.58
C LYS A 508 -16.69 -19.19 -17.43
N LYS A 509 -16.92 -20.11 -18.38
CA LYS A 509 -17.96 -21.16 -18.29
C LYS A 509 -17.75 -22.09 -17.10
N LYS A 510 -16.50 -22.33 -16.70
CA LYS A 510 -16.13 -23.12 -15.51
C LYS A 510 -16.22 -22.32 -14.19
N GLY A 511 -16.55 -21.03 -14.25
CA GLY A 511 -16.51 -20.14 -13.10
C GLY A 511 -15.09 -19.78 -12.64
N PHE A 512 -14.08 -20.01 -13.47
CA PHE A 512 -12.69 -19.67 -13.14
C PHE A 512 -12.45 -18.17 -13.34
N THR A 513 -11.62 -17.60 -12.46
CA THR A 513 -11.16 -16.21 -12.57
C THR A 513 -10.03 -16.14 -13.60
N THR A 514 -10.11 -15.16 -14.50
CA THR A 514 -9.05 -14.84 -15.46
C THR A 514 -8.74 -13.35 -15.43
N THR A 515 -7.54 -13.01 -14.99
CA THR A 515 -7.04 -11.63 -14.88
C THR A 515 -5.76 -11.46 -15.69
N PHE A 516 -5.26 -10.24 -15.73
CA PHE A 516 -3.93 -9.93 -16.25
C PHE A 516 -3.15 -9.08 -15.24
N TYR A 517 -1.82 -9.05 -15.36
CA TYR A 517 -0.95 -8.19 -14.56
C TYR A 517 0.04 -7.43 -15.42
N THR A 518 0.62 -6.40 -14.81
CA THR A 518 1.84 -5.74 -15.25
C THR A 518 2.88 -5.84 -14.13
N SER A 519 4.16 -5.88 -14.49
CA SER A 519 5.27 -5.97 -13.53
C SER A 519 6.37 -4.98 -13.90
N CYS A 520 7.60 -5.21 -13.46
CA CYS A 520 8.73 -4.46 -13.95
C CYS A 520 8.99 -4.63 -15.46
N SER A 521 8.46 -5.69 -16.10
CA SER A 521 8.81 -6.06 -17.47
C SER A 521 8.27 -5.08 -18.50
N GLN A 522 7.05 -4.58 -18.31
CA GLN A 522 6.41 -3.71 -19.29
C GLN A 522 6.80 -2.25 -19.08
N SER A 523 7.38 -1.61 -20.09
CA SER A 523 7.57 -0.16 -20.08
C SER A 523 6.24 0.60 -20.17
N PHE A 524 5.21 0.02 -20.78
CA PHE A 524 3.88 0.61 -20.94
C PHE A 524 2.84 -0.48 -21.30
N PRO A 525 1.59 -0.37 -20.81
CA PRO A 525 1.14 0.50 -19.71
C PRO A 525 1.67 -0.02 -18.36
N ASN A 526 2.02 0.89 -17.45
CA ASN A 526 2.49 0.57 -16.10
C ASN A 526 2.00 1.59 -15.04
N SER A 527 2.34 1.33 -13.79
CA SER A 527 2.05 2.17 -12.62
C SER A 527 3.31 2.57 -11.86
N PHE A 528 4.42 2.81 -12.57
CA PHE A 528 5.58 3.46 -11.96
C PHE A 528 5.22 4.90 -11.59
N THR A 529 5.91 5.52 -10.63
CA THR A 529 5.62 6.90 -10.21
C THR A 529 5.75 7.91 -11.35
N PHE A 530 6.59 7.62 -12.35
CA PHE A 530 6.74 8.40 -13.58
C PHE A 530 5.78 8.00 -14.72
N SER A 531 5.00 6.92 -14.59
CA SER A 531 4.03 6.52 -15.62
C SER A 531 2.95 7.58 -15.81
N ASP A 532 2.48 7.73 -17.04
CA ASP A 532 1.40 8.65 -17.38
C ASP A 532 0.13 8.22 -16.62
N PRO A 533 -0.63 9.15 -16.00
CA PRO A 533 -1.77 8.78 -15.16
C PRO A 533 -2.82 7.91 -15.87
N GLY A 534 -2.99 8.09 -17.19
CA GLY A 534 -3.94 7.31 -17.99
C GLY A 534 -3.60 5.81 -18.09
N GLU A 535 -2.34 5.42 -17.89
CA GLU A 535 -1.90 4.02 -18.00
C GLU A 535 -2.63 3.10 -17.01
N THR A 536 -2.85 3.57 -15.79
CA THR A 536 -3.54 2.78 -14.75
C THR A 536 -5.05 2.77 -14.90
N GLU A 537 -5.65 3.83 -15.46
CA GLU A 537 -7.06 3.84 -15.82
C GLU A 537 -7.35 2.81 -16.93
N TYR A 538 -6.43 2.69 -17.89
CA TYR A 538 -6.56 1.78 -19.01
C TYR A 538 -6.78 0.32 -18.59
N TYR A 539 -6.31 -0.11 -17.42
CA TYR A 539 -6.49 -1.49 -16.96
C TYR A 539 -7.95 -1.92 -16.88
N GLY A 540 -8.84 -1.02 -16.44
CA GLY A 540 -10.28 -1.29 -16.40
C GLY A 540 -10.90 -1.45 -17.79
N TRP A 541 -10.46 -0.62 -18.73
CA TRP A 541 -10.88 -0.65 -20.13
C TRP A 541 -10.38 -1.92 -20.83
N TYR A 542 -9.09 -2.25 -20.68
CA TYR A 542 -8.49 -3.46 -21.22
C TYR A 542 -9.22 -4.71 -20.73
N ALA A 543 -9.51 -4.80 -19.42
CA ALA A 543 -10.27 -5.92 -18.86
C ALA A 543 -11.68 -6.04 -19.48
N ALA A 544 -12.38 -4.91 -19.62
CA ALA A 544 -13.73 -4.87 -20.16
C ALA A 544 -13.80 -5.28 -21.64
N SER A 545 -12.79 -4.86 -22.42
CA SER A 545 -12.64 -5.14 -23.86
C SER A 545 -12.26 -6.59 -24.14
N HIS A 546 -11.48 -7.23 -23.26
CA HIS A 546 -11.07 -8.64 -23.41
C HIS A 546 -11.93 -9.63 -22.64
N ASN A 547 -13.05 -9.17 -22.05
CA ASN A 547 -13.94 -9.99 -21.23
C ASN A 547 -13.24 -10.66 -20.03
N LEU A 548 -12.17 -10.06 -19.53
CA LEU A 548 -11.44 -10.50 -18.34
C LEU A 548 -12.22 -10.13 -17.07
N ASP A 549 -11.86 -10.80 -15.98
CA ASP A 549 -12.52 -10.58 -14.69
C ASP A 549 -11.91 -9.42 -13.92
N GLY A 550 -10.68 -9.00 -14.21
CA GLY A 550 -10.02 -7.87 -13.54
C GLY A 550 -8.52 -7.79 -13.76
N TYR A 551 -7.81 -7.28 -12.75
CA TYR A 551 -6.38 -6.93 -12.80
C TYR A 551 -5.67 -7.28 -11.48
N LEU A 552 -4.41 -7.69 -11.60
CA LEU A 552 -3.51 -7.97 -10.49
C LEU A 552 -2.27 -7.07 -10.54
N ARG A 553 -1.80 -6.62 -9.37
CA ARG A 553 -0.44 -6.07 -9.20
C ARG A 553 0.19 -6.60 -7.91
N TRP A 554 1.47 -6.95 -8.01
CA TRP A 554 2.20 -7.67 -6.96
C TRP A 554 2.44 -6.86 -5.67
N ALA A 555 2.21 -5.54 -5.65
CA ALA A 555 2.49 -4.73 -4.47
C ALA A 555 1.50 -3.56 -4.28
N TYR A 556 0.63 -3.69 -3.28
CA TYR A 556 -0.24 -2.60 -2.82
C TYR A 556 0.55 -1.55 -2.01
N ALA A 557 1.32 -2.01 -1.02
CA ALA A 557 1.98 -1.17 -0.01
C ALA A 557 3.28 -1.79 0.53
N SER A 558 4.14 -2.35 -0.33
CA SER A 558 5.47 -2.83 0.07
C SER A 558 6.47 -1.67 0.08
N TRP A 559 6.27 -0.72 1.00
CA TRP A 559 6.98 0.54 1.02
C TRP A 559 8.50 0.39 1.13
N VAL A 560 9.22 1.31 0.49
CA VAL A 560 10.65 1.51 0.71
C VAL A 560 10.90 2.20 2.05
N ALA A 561 12.16 2.55 2.36
CA ALA A 561 12.51 3.15 3.66
C ALA A 561 11.69 4.40 4.00
N GLN A 562 11.55 5.32 3.05
CA GLN A 562 10.86 6.62 3.22
C GLN A 562 9.90 6.86 2.04
N PRO A 563 8.75 6.17 1.97
CA PRO A 563 7.91 6.13 0.78
C PRO A 563 7.32 7.50 0.42
N LEU A 564 7.07 8.39 1.39
CA LEU A 564 6.59 9.75 1.13
C LEU A 564 7.63 10.66 0.45
N LEU A 565 8.91 10.27 0.48
CA LEU A 565 10.04 11.10 0.08
C LEU A 565 10.72 10.60 -1.20
N ASP A 566 10.98 9.30 -1.27
CA ASP A 566 11.67 8.65 -2.39
C ASP A 566 10.98 7.33 -2.70
N SER A 567 10.64 7.12 -3.96
CA SER A 567 9.94 5.93 -4.46
C SER A 567 10.86 4.93 -5.14
N ARG A 568 12.14 5.28 -5.31
CA ARG A 568 13.15 4.40 -5.90
C ARG A 568 13.46 3.22 -4.98
N TYR A 569 13.84 2.13 -5.60
CA TYR A 569 14.26 0.91 -4.92
C TYR A 569 15.46 0.30 -5.63
N LYS A 570 16.17 -0.60 -4.94
CA LYS A 570 17.42 -1.21 -5.43
C LYS A 570 17.25 -2.19 -6.60
N THR A 571 16.03 -2.41 -7.12
CA THR A 571 15.74 -3.52 -8.06
C THR A 571 14.77 -3.22 -9.18
N TRP A 572 13.93 -2.19 -9.07
CA TRP A 572 12.95 -1.91 -10.11
C TRP A 572 12.74 -0.41 -10.26
N ALA A 573 12.16 -0.02 -11.39
CA ALA A 573 11.66 1.33 -11.61
C ALA A 573 10.82 1.83 -10.42
N ALA A 574 10.99 3.11 -10.11
CA ALA A 574 10.42 3.73 -8.93
C ALA A 574 8.89 3.61 -8.90
N GLY A 575 8.36 3.32 -7.71
CA GLY A 575 6.93 3.11 -7.50
C GLY A 575 6.40 1.73 -7.86
N ASP A 576 7.21 0.80 -8.37
CA ASP A 576 6.78 -0.59 -8.63
C ASP A 576 6.30 -1.31 -7.35
N THR A 577 6.86 -0.94 -6.19
CA THR A 577 6.67 -1.63 -4.91
C THR A 577 5.47 -1.16 -4.11
N TYR A 578 4.74 -0.12 -4.55
CA TYR A 578 3.53 0.34 -3.85
C TYR A 578 2.68 1.30 -4.71
N LEU A 579 1.36 1.27 -4.48
CA LEU A 579 0.37 2.16 -5.10
C LEU A 579 -0.21 3.20 -4.14
N ILE A 580 -0.11 2.97 -2.83
CA ILE A 580 -0.60 3.89 -1.79
C ILE A 580 0.54 4.32 -0.87
N TYR A 581 0.33 5.44 -0.18
CA TYR A 581 1.30 6.04 0.73
C TYR A 581 0.81 5.90 2.19
N PRO A 582 1.72 6.01 3.19
CA PRO A 582 1.35 5.95 4.59
C PRO A 582 0.27 6.97 5.02
N ASP A 583 -0.40 6.61 6.10
CA ASP A 583 -1.55 7.26 6.74
C ASP A 583 -2.82 7.26 5.88
N GLY A 584 -3.00 6.26 5.01
CA GLY A 584 -4.15 6.19 4.11
C GLY A 584 -4.15 7.27 3.03
N ARG A 585 -2.98 7.77 2.62
CA ARG A 585 -2.83 8.66 1.47
C ARG A 585 -2.90 7.86 0.17
N SER A 586 -3.74 8.30 -0.76
CA SER A 586 -3.82 7.68 -2.09
C SER A 586 -2.68 8.19 -3.00
N SER A 587 -2.67 7.72 -4.25
CA SER A 587 -1.81 8.23 -5.31
C SER A 587 -2.63 8.57 -6.55
N ILE A 588 -2.06 9.39 -7.44
CA ILE A 588 -2.65 9.62 -8.77
C ILE A 588 -2.89 8.28 -9.47
N ARG A 589 -1.92 7.36 -9.42
CA ARG A 589 -2.01 6.02 -10.02
C ARG A 589 -3.20 5.23 -9.48
N PHE A 590 -3.40 5.25 -8.17
CA PHE A 590 -4.50 4.51 -7.56
C PHE A 590 -5.87 5.12 -7.90
N GLU A 591 -6.02 6.45 -7.87
CA GLU A 591 -7.29 7.09 -8.21
C GLU A 591 -7.65 6.92 -9.70
N LYS A 592 -6.65 6.86 -10.58
CA LYS A 592 -6.85 6.56 -12.01
C LYS A 592 -7.18 5.09 -12.24
N LEU A 593 -6.56 4.16 -11.51
CA LEU A 593 -6.98 2.75 -11.48
C LEU A 593 -8.45 2.61 -11.05
N LEU A 594 -8.84 3.26 -9.96
CA LEU A 594 -10.22 3.26 -9.47
C LEU A 594 -11.20 3.79 -10.52
N GLU A 595 -10.84 4.86 -11.22
CA GLU A 595 -11.62 5.39 -12.34
C GLU A 595 -11.85 4.34 -13.42
N GLY A 596 -10.79 3.64 -13.86
CA GLY A 596 -10.89 2.54 -14.82
C GLY A 596 -11.82 1.41 -14.35
N ILE A 597 -11.72 1.02 -13.08
CA ILE A 597 -12.57 -0.02 -12.47
C ILE A 597 -14.05 0.41 -12.50
N GLN A 598 -14.35 1.67 -12.18
CA GLN A 598 -15.73 2.18 -12.25
C GLN A 598 -16.28 2.14 -13.69
N TYR A 599 -15.45 2.43 -14.69
CA TYR A 599 -15.85 2.30 -16.10
C TYR A 599 -16.07 0.84 -16.53
N TYR A 600 -15.27 -0.10 -16.04
CA TYR A 600 -15.54 -1.53 -16.22
C TYR A 600 -16.93 -1.90 -15.70
N GLU A 601 -17.30 -1.42 -14.51
CA GLU A 601 -18.61 -1.70 -13.91
C GLU A 601 -19.76 -1.01 -14.67
N LYS A 602 -19.58 0.23 -15.14
CA LYS A 602 -20.54 0.89 -16.03
C LYS A 602 -20.77 0.08 -17.30
N ILE A 603 -19.69 -0.33 -17.97
CA ILE A 603 -19.75 -1.17 -19.17
C ILE A 603 -20.51 -2.46 -18.88
N ARG A 604 -20.28 -3.10 -17.74
CA ARG A 604 -21.01 -4.31 -17.35
C ARG A 604 -22.51 -4.05 -17.19
N VAL A 605 -22.91 -2.94 -16.57
CA VAL A 605 -24.32 -2.53 -16.47
C VAL A 605 -24.91 -2.28 -17.86
N LEU A 606 -24.24 -1.49 -18.69
CA LEU A 606 -24.67 -1.16 -20.06
C LEU A 606 -24.77 -2.41 -20.95
N LYS A 607 -23.83 -3.36 -20.86
CA LYS A 607 -23.87 -4.64 -21.58
C LYS A 607 -25.11 -5.49 -21.24
N LYS A 608 -25.74 -5.28 -20.09
CA LYS A 608 -26.99 -5.96 -19.71
C LYS A 608 -28.21 -5.24 -20.27
N GLU A 609 -28.22 -3.92 -20.20
CA GLU A 609 -29.37 -3.08 -20.56
C GLU A 609 -29.51 -2.83 -22.07
N LEU A 610 -28.39 -2.63 -22.76
CA LEU A 610 -28.37 -2.18 -24.16
C LEU A 610 -28.53 -3.31 -25.18
N ARG A 611 -28.62 -4.58 -24.77
CA ARG A 611 -28.71 -5.74 -25.70
C ARG A 611 -29.86 -5.65 -26.70
N LYS A 612 -30.92 -4.91 -26.35
CA LYS A 612 -32.11 -4.71 -27.19
C LYS A 612 -32.10 -3.37 -27.96
N ASN A 613 -31.08 -2.53 -27.79
CA ASN A 613 -30.93 -1.24 -28.46
C ASN A 613 -29.68 -1.26 -29.36
N THR A 614 -29.87 -1.64 -30.64
CA THR A 614 -28.79 -1.86 -31.60
C THR A 614 -27.87 -0.65 -31.76
N ALA A 615 -28.41 0.56 -31.85
CA ALA A 615 -27.60 1.77 -32.04
C ALA A 615 -26.68 2.05 -30.84
N SER A 616 -27.19 1.90 -29.62
CA SER A 616 -26.42 2.09 -28.38
C SER A 616 -25.44 0.95 -28.14
N TRP A 617 -25.83 -0.27 -28.51
CA TRP A 617 -24.98 -1.45 -28.49
C TRP A 617 -23.77 -1.29 -29.42
N ASN A 618 -23.98 -0.85 -30.67
CA ASN A 618 -22.89 -0.64 -31.62
C ASN A 618 -21.88 0.43 -31.14
N LYS A 619 -22.36 1.50 -30.48
CA LYS A 619 -21.48 2.50 -29.85
C LYS A 619 -20.64 1.89 -28.73
N LEU A 620 -21.25 1.05 -27.89
CA LEU A 620 -20.54 0.34 -26.83
C LEU A 620 -19.50 -0.62 -27.40
N GLU A 621 -19.85 -1.40 -28.43
CA GLU A 621 -18.91 -2.30 -29.12
C GLU A 621 -17.74 -1.56 -29.74
N LYS A 622 -17.97 -0.40 -30.38
CA LYS A 622 -16.90 0.45 -30.90
C LYS A 622 -15.92 0.85 -29.80
N VAL A 623 -16.42 1.32 -28.65
CA VAL A 623 -15.57 1.67 -27.49
C VAL A 623 -14.76 0.46 -27.01
N LEU A 624 -15.37 -0.72 -26.96
CA LEU A 624 -14.66 -1.93 -26.54
C LEU A 624 -13.57 -2.32 -27.54
N GLU A 625 -13.85 -2.23 -28.84
CA GLU A 625 -12.88 -2.51 -29.90
C GLU A 625 -11.68 -1.56 -29.82
N GLU A 626 -11.93 -0.26 -29.70
CA GLU A 626 -10.89 0.77 -29.59
C GLU A 626 -9.99 0.57 -28.36
N ASN A 627 -10.53 -0.01 -27.28
CA ASN A 627 -9.79 -0.27 -26.05
C ASN A 627 -9.16 -1.66 -25.95
N LYS A 628 -9.23 -2.50 -26.99
CA LYS A 628 -8.46 -3.76 -27.04
C LYS A 628 -6.94 -3.54 -27.09
N SER A 629 -6.48 -2.36 -27.49
CA SER A 629 -5.07 -2.01 -27.40
C SER A 629 -4.91 -0.53 -27.02
N ALA A 630 -3.86 -0.23 -26.28
CA ALA A 630 -3.40 1.13 -26.10
C ALA A 630 -2.45 1.45 -27.26
N LYS A 631 -2.88 2.32 -28.18
CA LYS A 631 -2.10 2.62 -29.40
C LYS A 631 -0.68 3.09 -29.07
N ASN A 632 -0.52 3.98 -28.10
CA ASN A 632 0.73 4.41 -27.46
C ASN A 632 0.43 5.41 -26.33
N ARG A 633 1.47 5.82 -25.57
CA ARG A 633 1.36 6.84 -24.50
C ARG A 633 0.72 8.15 -24.94
N GLN A 634 1.08 8.64 -26.13
CA GLN A 634 0.66 9.95 -26.62
C GLN A 634 -0.85 10.01 -26.85
N THR A 635 -1.42 8.93 -27.39
CA THR A 635 -2.83 8.88 -27.81
C THR A 635 -3.76 8.25 -26.77
N LEU A 636 -3.22 7.55 -25.77
CA LEU A 636 -4.02 6.88 -24.74
C LEU A 636 -4.95 7.87 -24.02
N ARG A 637 -4.47 9.08 -23.74
CA ARG A 637 -5.28 10.10 -23.09
C ARG A 637 -6.52 10.47 -23.91
N GLU A 638 -6.36 10.76 -25.20
CA GLU A 638 -7.50 11.11 -26.05
C GLU A 638 -8.46 9.93 -26.18
N GLN A 639 -7.93 8.72 -26.38
CA GLN A 639 -8.71 7.47 -26.44
C GLN A 639 -9.58 7.29 -25.20
N LEU A 640 -9.02 7.45 -24.00
CA LEU A 640 -9.77 7.32 -22.75
C LEU A 640 -10.82 8.43 -22.60
N ILE A 641 -10.48 9.67 -22.93
CA ILE A 641 -11.44 10.80 -22.86
C ILE A 641 -12.63 10.56 -23.80
N GLU A 642 -12.39 10.15 -25.04
CA GLU A 642 -13.45 9.85 -26.01
C GLU A 642 -14.32 8.68 -25.54
N SER A 643 -13.69 7.60 -25.08
CA SER A 643 -14.38 6.42 -24.54
C SER A 643 -15.29 6.78 -23.36
N LYS A 644 -14.79 7.61 -22.45
CA LYS A 644 -15.57 8.09 -21.29
C LYS A 644 -16.78 8.93 -21.70
N GLU A 645 -16.63 9.83 -22.67
CA GLU A 645 -17.74 10.64 -23.17
C GLU A 645 -18.82 9.77 -23.82
N ILE A 646 -18.43 8.76 -24.60
CA ILE A 646 -19.37 7.81 -25.20
C ILE A 646 -20.09 7.02 -24.09
N ILE A 647 -19.38 6.39 -23.15
CA ILE A 647 -20.00 5.61 -22.07
C ILE A 647 -20.95 6.45 -21.21
N ASN A 648 -20.61 7.72 -20.94
CA ASN A 648 -21.49 8.62 -20.19
C ASN A 648 -22.68 9.16 -21.00
N SER A 649 -22.68 8.99 -22.33
CA SER A 649 -23.80 9.35 -23.21
C SER A 649 -24.82 8.21 -23.41
N LEU A 650 -24.43 6.97 -23.09
CA LEU A 650 -25.28 5.78 -23.15
C LEU A 650 -26.13 5.66 -21.88
#